data_AF-A0A2T2NBS4-F1
#
_entry.id   AF-A0A2T2NBS4-F1
#
_cell.length_a   1.000
_cell.length_b   1.000
_cell.length_c   1.000
_cell.angle_alpha   90.00
_cell.angle_beta   90.00
_cell.angle_gamma   90.00
#
_symmetry.space_group_name_H-M   'P 1'
#
loop_
_entity.id
_entity.type
_entity.pdbx_description
1 polymer ?
#
loop_
_entity_poly.entity_id
_entity_poly.type
_entity_poly.pdbx_seq_one_letter_code
_entity_poly.pdbx_strand_id
1 'polypeptide(L)'
;MTSRQPLQFSPLSKASMDENLPYSHALISLQLPFMFLGVKDVPSQVWSSPERHTKPIDNVQLLLLQYCPTVRVLQWIPERMPDEWRRIPANTTMNKKEKIAYQQRKREEWADREAQRWKATENSDSWIVRRAQTDDDPGKKNPGIIGEWRPKDGCLTHDEERKRGRALYACPVILQRFRTPEHILRSEIQDLLRVLRMFNSEGEIKGQDWFRIITSSSCYLKLSFTPSSPPLPPTPFTPSTPAKPSPHAPENAHEKGYSWPIPLAATTLLLLAALEREATPLIPAPGLVSFYPLSRFLLYSRLRALQREKQARWARHAASSYPSRHRRQRAFAKDEEAQRERMAGEEDAAAERRERLGLRDEGFWRVVEDIRGEGVGGEGVGRLLREMREFEKRGGRVGVSFFLEEDEEKDGGDEGEGEVKSVGGGSVSVQGSLGSEGWSVASSEPPVVPPRIKAVVFNTWASTLDAGELLAYVDLASRVVEAALTLEWDEGRRRVERYRNSVDEIHESPLKGLKRAMGMLGCNAKNYTHFHRKLAKYHLPDDKESGASSSAAKATDGGSHQEPLEALLAAQRRDPFYPLLSHISHTLEKARSYVPEFIERYEVSGGYRPIPDIKLYALMVADERERHEVKLRREADAESYATVSELEKECEAQEDSIILTGTNNGKVARHRPAVDGLTMNTPKYSGFERARKTPEQIDKRATGLWR
;
A
#
# COMPACT_ATOMS: atom_id res chain seq x y z
N MET A 1 -19.52 5.19 44.98
CA MET A 1 -19.50 5.17 43.50
C MET A 1 -19.83 6.56 43.00
N THR A 2 -18.82 7.40 42.78
CA THR A 2 -19.03 8.72 42.16
C THR A 2 -19.21 8.51 40.66
N SER A 3 -20.41 8.84 40.16
CA SER A 3 -20.71 8.90 38.74
C SER A 3 -19.78 9.92 38.07
N ARG A 4 -18.64 9.45 37.53
CA ARG A 4 -17.79 10.28 36.67
C ARG A 4 -18.62 10.66 35.44
N GLN A 5 -19.00 11.93 35.34
CA GLN A 5 -19.67 12.42 34.14
C GLN A 5 -18.78 12.14 32.93
N PRO A 6 -19.35 11.71 31.78
CA PRO A 6 -18.57 11.52 30.57
C PRO A 6 -17.89 12.86 30.23
N LEU A 7 -16.57 12.83 30.06
CA LEU A 7 -15.79 13.99 29.63
C LEU A 7 -16.41 14.56 28.35
N GLN A 8 -17.07 15.72 28.47
CA GLN A 8 -17.54 16.45 27.30
C GLN A 8 -16.31 17.06 26.65
N PHE A 9 -15.84 16.43 25.56
CA PHE A 9 -14.92 17.10 24.65
C PHE A 9 -15.68 18.25 24.02
N SER A 10 -15.32 19.49 24.36
CA SER A 10 -15.81 20.65 23.63
C SER A 10 -15.46 20.45 22.16
N PRO A 11 -16.45 20.31 21.26
CA PRO A 11 -16.15 20.25 19.84
C PRO A 11 -15.35 21.50 19.46
N LEU A 12 -14.45 21.38 18.49
CA LEU A 12 -13.76 22.53 17.90
C LEU A 12 -14.81 23.63 17.66
N SER A 13 -14.73 24.70 18.43
CA SER A 13 -15.82 25.67 18.47
C SER A 13 -15.93 26.29 17.07
N LYS A 14 -17.12 26.22 16.46
CA LYS A 14 -17.34 26.86 15.15
C LYS A 14 -17.01 28.36 15.17
N ALA A 15 -17.07 28.98 16.34
CA ALA A 15 -16.78 30.40 16.57
C ALA A 15 -15.27 30.75 16.57
N SER A 16 -14.36 29.77 16.66
CA SER A 16 -12.91 30.00 16.54
C SER A 16 -12.36 29.67 15.15
N MET A 17 -13.23 29.30 14.21
CA MET A 17 -12.89 29.18 12.78
C MET A 17 -13.25 30.49 12.07
N ASP A 18 -12.62 31.58 12.51
CA ASP A 18 -12.69 32.87 11.85
C ASP A 18 -12.27 32.76 10.38
N GLU A 19 -12.90 33.55 9.51
CA GLU A 19 -12.68 33.67 8.06
C GLU A 19 -11.24 34.11 7.66
N ASN A 20 -10.33 34.27 8.64
CA ASN A 20 -9.00 34.86 8.46
C ASN A 20 -7.84 33.84 8.48
N LEU A 21 -8.09 32.54 8.58
CA LEU A 21 -7.01 31.56 8.37
C LEU A 21 -6.71 31.44 6.87
N PRO A 22 -5.45 31.62 6.42
CA PRO A 22 -5.09 31.62 5.01
C PRO A 22 -5.24 30.23 4.33
N TYR A 23 -5.63 29.20 5.08
CA TYR A 23 -5.93 27.86 4.62
C TYR A 23 -7.40 27.51 4.89
N SER A 24 -8.33 28.28 4.34
CA SER A 24 -9.73 28.15 4.74
C SER A 24 -10.32 26.76 4.43
N HIS A 25 -9.88 26.06 3.37
CA HIS A 25 -10.31 24.68 3.09
C HIS A 25 -9.24 23.85 2.33
N ALA A 26 -9.08 22.56 2.63
CA ALA A 26 -8.33 21.64 1.78
C ALA A 26 -9.17 21.23 0.56
N LEU A 27 -8.56 21.18 -0.63
CA LEU A 27 -9.20 20.65 -1.83
C LEU A 27 -9.05 19.14 -1.87
N ILE A 28 -10.14 18.44 -2.19
CA ILE A 28 -10.20 16.99 -2.17
C ILE A 28 -10.12 16.46 -3.59
N SER A 29 -9.24 15.48 -3.81
CA SER A 29 -9.25 14.68 -5.01
C SER A 29 -9.53 13.22 -4.66
N LEU A 30 -10.34 12.54 -5.45
CA LEU A 30 -10.91 11.23 -5.15
C LEU A 30 -10.76 10.30 -6.34
N GLN A 31 -10.32 9.06 -6.12
CA GLN A 31 -10.33 7.99 -7.12
C GLN A 31 -11.17 6.82 -6.61
N LEU A 32 -12.22 6.50 -7.34
CA LEU A 32 -13.15 5.41 -7.08
C LEU A 32 -12.93 4.28 -8.10
N PRO A 33 -12.20 3.22 -7.75
CA PRO A 33 -12.06 2.06 -8.62
C PRO A 33 -13.27 1.13 -8.53
N PHE A 34 -13.70 0.60 -9.67
CA PHE A 34 -14.69 -0.47 -9.74
C PHE A 34 -14.46 -1.33 -10.98
N MET A 35 -15.12 -2.47 -11.04
CA MET A 35 -15.07 -3.37 -12.19
C MET A 35 -16.35 -3.26 -13.00
N PHE A 36 -16.21 -3.04 -14.30
CA PHE A 36 -17.27 -3.26 -15.26
C PHE A 36 -17.20 -4.70 -15.75
N LEU A 37 -18.20 -5.51 -15.43
CA LEU A 37 -18.35 -6.87 -15.92
C LEU A 37 -19.33 -6.90 -17.08
N GLY A 38 -19.06 -7.69 -18.11
CA GLY A 38 -20.07 -7.98 -19.13
C GLY A 38 -19.97 -9.39 -19.68
N VAL A 39 -21.01 -9.82 -20.38
CA VAL A 39 -21.06 -11.15 -21.02
C VAL A 39 -20.27 -11.10 -22.33
N LYS A 40 -19.50 -12.15 -22.64
CA LYS A 40 -18.69 -12.22 -23.88
C LYS A 40 -19.49 -12.63 -25.11
N ASP A 41 -20.59 -13.34 -24.92
CA ASP A 41 -21.48 -13.84 -25.98
C ASP A 41 -22.37 -12.75 -26.57
N VAL A 42 -21.99 -11.48 -26.42
CA VAL A 42 -22.59 -10.39 -27.20
C VAL A 42 -22.14 -10.61 -28.65
N PRO A 43 -23.07 -10.69 -29.63
CA PRO A 43 -22.74 -10.92 -31.02
C PRO A 43 -21.59 -10.01 -31.48
N SER A 44 -20.63 -10.54 -32.25
CA SER A 44 -19.46 -9.79 -32.74
C SER A 44 -19.82 -8.56 -33.57
N GLN A 45 -21.06 -8.47 -34.06
CA GLN A 45 -21.66 -7.30 -34.69
C GLN A 45 -21.79 -6.10 -33.74
N VAL A 46 -21.79 -6.33 -32.42
CA VAL A 46 -21.90 -5.28 -31.41
C VAL A 46 -20.51 -4.70 -31.12
N TRP A 47 -19.51 -5.52 -30.75
CA TRP A 47 -18.14 -5.05 -30.43
C TRP A 47 -17.01 -5.88 -31.07
N SER A 48 -16.07 -5.21 -31.74
CA SER A 48 -14.80 -5.79 -32.17
C SER A 48 -13.83 -6.00 -30.99
N SER A 49 -12.82 -6.88 -31.14
CA SER A 49 -11.84 -7.14 -30.06
C SER A 49 -11.11 -5.88 -29.54
N PRO A 50 -10.70 -4.91 -30.39
CA PRO A 50 -10.14 -3.64 -29.93
C PRO A 50 -11.14 -2.76 -29.16
N GLU A 51 -12.41 -2.77 -29.56
CA GLU A 51 -13.48 -1.97 -28.96
C GLU A 51 -13.84 -2.43 -27.55
N ARG A 52 -13.59 -3.70 -27.21
CA ARG A 52 -13.81 -4.24 -25.86
C ARG A 52 -13.00 -3.52 -24.78
N HIS A 53 -11.95 -2.77 -25.14
CA HIS A 53 -11.14 -2.00 -24.21
C HIS A 53 -11.62 -0.56 -23.98
N THR A 54 -12.37 0.03 -24.92
CA THR A 54 -12.84 1.42 -24.85
C THR A 54 -14.34 1.51 -24.58
N LYS A 55 -15.14 0.65 -25.21
CA LYS A 55 -16.60 0.66 -25.10
C LYS A 55 -17.14 0.49 -23.68
N PRO A 56 -16.53 -0.30 -22.77
CA PRO A 56 -16.98 -0.31 -21.38
C PRO A 56 -16.90 1.08 -20.72
N ILE A 57 -15.87 1.86 -21.05
CA ILE A 57 -15.68 3.22 -20.53
C ILE A 57 -16.73 4.15 -21.16
N ASP A 58 -16.95 4.05 -22.47
CA ASP A 58 -17.99 4.80 -23.18
C ASP A 58 -19.37 4.54 -22.54
N ASN A 59 -19.69 3.27 -22.29
CA ASN A 59 -20.94 2.87 -21.66
C ASN A 59 -21.10 3.48 -20.27
N VAL A 60 -20.07 3.39 -19.42
CA VAL A 60 -20.12 4.01 -18.08
C VAL A 60 -20.35 5.51 -18.19
N GLN A 61 -19.65 6.20 -19.09
CA GLN A 61 -19.84 7.64 -19.29
C GLN A 61 -21.28 7.95 -19.73
N LEU A 62 -21.79 7.25 -20.73
CA LEU A 62 -23.16 7.45 -21.25
C LEU A 62 -24.22 7.20 -20.19
N LEU A 63 -24.05 6.14 -19.38
CA LEU A 63 -24.94 5.85 -18.26
C LEU A 63 -24.94 7.00 -17.23
N LEU A 64 -23.76 7.50 -16.87
CA LEU A 64 -23.66 8.62 -15.93
C LEU A 64 -24.27 9.90 -16.53
N LEU A 65 -24.02 10.22 -17.80
CA LEU A 65 -24.62 11.38 -18.46
C LEU A 65 -26.16 11.27 -18.57
N GLN A 66 -26.68 10.06 -18.81
CA GLN A 66 -28.11 9.81 -18.95
C GLN A 66 -28.86 9.90 -17.60
N TYR A 67 -28.32 9.28 -16.55
CA TYR A 67 -29.00 9.15 -15.26
C TYR A 67 -28.53 10.14 -14.20
N CYS A 68 -27.43 10.86 -14.45
CA CYS A 68 -26.84 11.87 -13.58
C CYS A 68 -26.42 13.14 -14.36
N PRO A 69 -27.36 13.80 -15.08
CA PRO A 69 -27.04 14.92 -15.98
C PRO A 69 -26.50 16.17 -15.26
N THR A 70 -26.67 16.26 -13.94
CA THR A 70 -26.15 17.35 -13.10
C THR A 70 -24.64 17.28 -12.90
N VAL A 71 -24.04 16.09 -13.05
CA VAL A 71 -22.61 15.88 -12.81
C VAL A 71 -21.90 15.72 -14.15
N ARG A 72 -20.94 16.61 -14.42
CA ARG A 72 -20.15 16.56 -15.66
C ARG A 72 -19.17 15.39 -15.60
N VAL A 73 -19.27 14.48 -16.57
CA VAL A 73 -18.37 13.32 -16.69
C VAL A 73 -17.69 13.35 -18.05
N LEU A 74 -16.36 13.47 -18.02
CA LEU A 74 -15.48 13.32 -19.17
C LEU A 74 -14.88 11.92 -19.19
N GLN A 75 -14.53 11.48 -20.38
CA GLN A 75 -13.81 10.25 -20.58
C GLN A 75 -12.33 10.54 -20.86
N TRP A 76 -11.45 9.76 -20.24
CA TRP A 76 -10.04 9.75 -20.57
C TRP A 76 -9.61 8.42 -21.19
N ILE A 77 -9.21 8.50 -22.46
CA ILE A 77 -8.55 7.43 -23.20
C ILE A 77 -7.19 7.97 -23.67
N PRO A 78 -6.06 7.34 -23.29
CA PRO A 78 -4.76 7.74 -23.80
C PRO A 78 -4.71 7.69 -25.33
N GLU A 79 -4.15 8.71 -25.97
CA GLU A 79 -3.99 8.69 -27.43
C GLU A 79 -3.03 7.58 -27.82
N ARG A 80 -3.36 6.76 -28.82
CA ARG A 80 -2.40 5.78 -29.33
C ARG A 80 -1.25 6.55 -29.97
N MET A 81 -0.02 6.25 -29.55
CA MET A 81 1.17 6.80 -30.21
C MET A 81 1.09 6.50 -31.72
N PRO A 82 1.13 7.53 -32.59
CA PRO A 82 0.97 7.37 -34.04
C PRO A 82 1.89 6.29 -34.61
N ASP A 83 1.42 5.51 -35.58
CA ASP A 83 2.23 4.43 -36.17
C ASP A 83 3.50 4.96 -36.85
N GLU A 84 3.45 6.18 -37.38
CA GLU A 84 4.59 6.92 -37.93
C GLU A 84 5.70 7.17 -36.90
N TRP A 85 5.34 7.27 -35.62
CA TRP A 85 6.31 7.49 -34.55
C TRP A 85 6.92 6.17 -34.05
N ARG A 86 6.25 5.05 -34.33
CA ARG A 86 6.76 3.69 -34.07
C ARG A 86 7.70 3.22 -35.17
N ARG A 87 7.41 3.61 -36.42
CA ARG A 87 8.14 3.16 -37.61
C ARG A 87 9.18 4.20 -38.00
N ILE A 88 10.43 3.76 -38.09
CA ILE A 88 11.49 4.58 -38.66
C ILE A 88 11.25 4.60 -40.17
N PRO A 89 11.25 5.78 -40.83
CA PRO A 89 11.03 5.83 -42.28
C PRO A 89 12.02 4.92 -42.99
N ALA A 90 11.53 4.10 -43.93
CA ALA A 90 12.33 3.06 -44.58
C ALA A 90 13.56 3.62 -45.33
N ASN A 91 13.52 4.90 -45.69
CA ASN A 91 14.56 5.57 -46.47
C ASN A 91 15.63 6.30 -45.62
N THR A 92 15.56 6.21 -44.29
CA THR A 92 16.51 6.93 -43.42
C THR A 92 17.73 6.05 -43.09
N THR A 93 18.91 6.44 -43.57
CA THR A 93 20.21 5.83 -43.21
C THR A 93 20.65 6.28 -41.81
N MET A 94 19.87 5.89 -40.79
CA MET A 94 20.25 6.06 -39.39
C MET A 94 20.98 4.82 -38.86
N ASN A 95 22.04 5.02 -38.10
CA ASN A 95 22.69 3.93 -37.37
C ASN A 95 21.77 3.44 -36.22
N LYS A 96 22.07 2.29 -35.62
CA LYS A 96 21.22 1.70 -34.56
C LYS A 96 21.04 2.63 -33.34
N LYS A 97 22.06 3.40 -32.96
CA LYS A 97 21.99 4.33 -31.82
C LYS A 97 21.07 5.51 -32.12
N GLU A 98 21.18 6.10 -33.32
CA GLU A 98 20.30 7.18 -33.79
C GLU A 98 18.85 6.72 -33.90
N LYS A 99 18.61 5.49 -34.37
CA LYS A 99 17.28 4.88 -34.41
C LYS A 99 16.64 4.79 -33.03
N ILE A 100 17.41 4.37 -32.02
CA ILE A 100 16.96 4.29 -30.63
C ILE A 100 16.69 5.69 -30.07
N ALA A 101 17.64 6.62 -30.24
CA ALA A 101 17.51 8.00 -29.78
C ALA A 101 16.32 8.72 -30.41
N TYR A 102 16.08 8.52 -31.71
CA TYR A 102 14.92 9.07 -32.41
C TYR A 102 13.60 8.52 -31.85
N GLN A 103 13.50 7.19 -31.66
CA GLN A 103 12.31 6.57 -31.07
C GLN A 103 12.09 7.04 -29.62
N GLN A 104 13.15 7.21 -28.85
CA GLN A 104 13.08 7.71 -27.49
C GLN A 104 12.57 9.16 -27.46
N ARG A 105 13.16 10.05 -28.27
CA ARG A 105 12.68 11.44 -28.41
C ARG A 105 11.22 11.51 -28.83
N LYS A 106 10.78 10.66 -29.77
CA LYS A 106 9.35 10.60 -30.17
C LYS A 106 8.45 10.09 -29.04
N ARG A 107 8.92 9.15 -28.22
CA ARG A 107 8.18 8.70 -27.02
C ARG A 107 8.08 9.81 -25.99
N GLU A 108 9.14 10.58 -25.78
CA GLU A 108 9.16 11.75 -24.88
C GLU A 108 8.20 12.84 -25.39
N GLU A 109 8.29 13.23 -26.67
CA GLU A 109 7.36 14.19 -27.29
C GLU A 109 5.89 13.75 -27.15
N TRP A 110 5.62 12.44 -27.27
CA TRP A 110 4.26 11.90 -27.11
C TRP A 110 3.84 11.91 -25.64
N ALA A 111 4.73 11.54 -24.73
CA ALA A 111 4.48 11.55 -23.29
C ALA A 111 4.20 12.97 -22.77
N ASP A 112 4.94 13.97 -23.25
CA ASP A 112 4.73 15.38 -22.92
C ASP A 112 3.37 15.87 -23.41
N ARG A 113 2.99 15.52 -24.64
CA ARG A 113 1.66 15.84 -25.19
C ARG A 113 0.54 15.18 -24.38
N GLU A 114 0.69 13.91 -24.00
CA GLU A 114 -0.28 13.22 -23.14
C GLU A 114 -0.35 13.85 -21.75
N ALA A 115 0.79 14.25 -21.18
CA ALA A 115 0.85 14.93 -19.88
C ALA A 115 0.13 16.28 -19.93
N GLN A 116 0.29 17.05 -21.02
CA GLN A 116 -0.44 18.30 -21.23
C GLN A 116 -1.94 18.09 -21.38
N ARG A 117 -2.37 17.09 -22.19
CA ARG A 117 -3.79 16.71 -22.32
C ARG A 117 -4.39 16.29 -20.98
N TRP A 118 -3.63 15.53 -20.19
CA TRP A 118 -4.06 15.13 -18.86
C TRP A 118 -4.19 16.33 -17.92
N LYS A 119 -3.18 17.21 -17.86
CA LYS A 119 -3.20 18.43 -17.05
C LYS A 119 -4.42 19.30 -17.39
N ALA A 120 -4.77 19.42 -18.66
CA ALA A 120 -5.99 20.11 -19.09
C ALA A 120 -7.27 19.42 -18.59
N THR A 121 -7.31 18.09 -18.61
CA THR A 121 -8.47 17.31 -18.12
C THR A 121 -8.57 17.37 -16.59
N GLU A 122 -7.46 17.32 -15.86
CA GLU A 122 -7.41 17.47 -14.40
C GLU A 122 -7.94 18.83 -13.94
N ASN A 123 -7.81 19.87 -14.77
CA ASN A 123 -8.30 21.22 -14.51
C ASN A 123 -9.74 21.48 -15.02
N SER A 124 -10.44 20.49 -15.59
CA SER A 124 -11.73 20.71 -16.27
C SER A 124 -12.96 20.73 -15.35
N ASP A 125 -12.76 20.75 -14.03
CA ASP A 125 -13.80 20.63 -12.99
C ASP A 125 -14.81 19.49 -13.19
N SER A 126 -14.43 18.47 -13.93
CA SER A 126 -15.30 17.36 -14.30
C SER A 126 -14.84 16.07 -13.61
N TRP A 127 -15.77 15.13 -13.46
CA TRP A 127 -15.40 13.76 -13.18
C TRP A 127 -14.76 13.13 -14.41
N ILE A 128 -13.72 12.32 -14.21
CA ILE A 128 -13.02 11.63 -15.28
C ILE A 128 -13.27 10.13 -15.11
N VAL A 129 -13.87 9.50 -16.10
CA VAL A 129 -13.93 8.04 -16.21
C VAL A 129 -12.81 7.53 -17.10
N ARG A 130 -12.05 6.56 -16.61
CA ARG A 130 -10.94 5.96 -17.34
C ARG A 130 -10.74 4.50 -16.98
N ARG A 131 -9.92 3.80 -17.77
CA ARG A 131 -9.47 2.46 -17.42
C ARG A 131 -8.47 2.52 -16.26
N ALA A 132 -8.55 1.56 -15.34
CA ALA A 132 -7.47 1.33 -14.38
C ALA A 132 -6.25 0.76 -15.10
N GLN A 133 -5.04 1.09 -14.63
CA GLN A 133 -3.81 0.56 -15.21
C GLN A 133 -3.68 -0.93 -14.92
N THR A 134 -3.35 -1.71 -15.96
CA THR A 134 -3.09 -3.15 -15.87
C THR A 134 -1.61 -3.45 -16.12
N ASP A 135 -1.13 -4.64 -15.72
CA ASP A 135 0.27 -5.08 -15.92
C ASP A 135 0.73 -4.98 -17.39
N ASP A 136 -0.23 -5.06 -18.34
CA ASP A 136 -0.02 -4.95 -19.79
C ASP A 136 0.31 -3.53 -20.29
N ASP A 137 0.36 -2.52 -19.41
CA ASP A 137 0.73 -1.13 -19.74
C ASP A 137 2.13 -0.76 -19.22
N PRO A 138 3.22 -1.39 -19.70
CA PRO A 138 4.57 -1.09 -19.24
C PRO A 138 4.97 0.35 -19.62
N GLY A 139 5.49 1.10 -18.64
CA GLY A 139 6.10 2.41 -18.85
C GLY A 139 5.17 3.62 -18.82
N LYS A 140 3.85 3.44 -18.65
CA LYS A 140 2.94 4.58 -18.44
C LYS A 140 2.90 4.92 -16.95
N LYS A 141 3.64 5.95 -16.52
CA LYS A 141 3.34 6.58 -15.22
C LYS A 141 1.91 7.11 -15.30
N ASN A 142 1.06 6.74 -14.36
CA ASN A 142 -0.30 7.27 -14.32
C ASN A 142 -0.22 8.79 -14.14
N PRO A 143 -0.81 9.57 -15.04
CA PRO A 143 -0.80 11.00 -14.87
C PRO A 143 -1.79 11.39 -13.75
N GLY A 144 -1.44 12.41 -12.95
CA GLY A 144 -2.31 13.02 -11.93
C GLY A 144 -1.73 13.13 -10.52
N ILE A 145 -2.37 13.96 -9.69
CA ILE A 145 -1.94 14.30 -8.32
C ILE A 145 -2.11 13.15 -7.31
N ILE A 146 -3.11 12.29 -7.54
CA ILE A 146 -3.43 11.20 -6.63
C ILE A 146 -2.53 10.03 -7.01
N GLY A 147 -1.46 9.83 -6.21
CA GLY A 147 -0.25 9.07 -6.53
C GLY A 147 -0.41 7.72 -7.25
N GLU A 148 0.71 7.19 -7.73
CA GLU A 148 0.78 6.09 -8.71
C GLU A 148 -0.15 4.90 -8.37
N TRP A 149 -1.01 4.54 -9.31
CA TRP A 149 -1.78 3.30 -9.26
C TRP A 149 -0.83 2.13 -9.44
N ARG A 150 -0.94 1.11 -8.59
CA ARG A 150 -0.07 -0.06 -8.75
C ARG A 150 -0.68 -1.03 -9.76
N PRO A 151 0.17 -1.84 -10.42
CA PRO A 151 -0.32 -2.95 -11.21
C PRO A 151 -1.24 -3.82 -10.35
N LYS A 152 -2.38 -4.22 -10.92
CA LYS A 152 -3.48 -4.98 -10.27
C LYS A 152 -4.39 -4.23 -9.32
N ASP A 153 -4.13 -2.96 -9.00
CA ASP A 153 -5.09 -2.17 -8.25
C ASP A 153 -6.38 -2.02 -9.07
N GLY A 154 -7.53 -2.21 -8.42
CA GLY A 154 -8.82 -2.17 -9.10
C GLY A 154 -9.05 -3.30 -10.10
N CYS A 155 -8.23 -4.35 -10.15
CA CYS A 155 -8.48 -5.57 -10.93
C CYS A 155 -9.21 -6.62 -10.08
N LEU A 156 -9.60 -7.74 -10.69
CA LEU A 156 -10.03 -8.93 -9.95
C LEU A 156 -8.83 -9.65 -9.33
N THR A 157 -9.01 -10.25 -8.16
CA THR A 157 -8.01 -11.15 -7.57
C THR A 157 -7.91 -12.45 -8.38
N HIS A 158 -6.88 -13.27 -8.12
CA HIS A 158 -6.71 -14.54 -8.83
C HIS A 158 -7.92 -15.48 -8.66
N ASP A 159 -8.50 -15.53 -7.45
CA ASP A 159 -9.67 -16.36 -7.16
C ASP A 159 -10.94 -15.79 -7.78
N GLU A 160 -11.11 -14.47 -7.74
CA GLU A 160 -12.20 -13.78 -8.43
C GLU A 160 -12.12 -14.00 -9.95
N GLU A 161 -10.94 -13.92 -10.54
CA GLU A 161 -10.71 -14.18 -11.97
C GLU A 161 -11.04 -15.63 -12.34
N ARG A 162 -10.74 -16.59 -11.45
CA ARG A 162 -11.13 -17.99 -11.61
C ARG A 162 -12.65 -18.15 -11.57
N LYS A 163 -13.34 -17.44 -10.67
CA LYS A 163 -14.81 -17.47 -10.52
C LYS A 163 -15.54 -16.73 -11.64
N ARG A 164 -14.94 -15.68 -12.19
CA ARG A 164 -15.42 -14.98 -13.39
C ARG A 164 -15.59 -15.94 -14.56
N GLY A 165 -14.69 -16.92 -14.67
CA GLY A 165 -14.71 -17.91 -15.74
C GLY A 165 -14.49 -17.29 -17.13
N ARG A 166 -14.90 -18.02 -18.16
CA ARG A 166 -14.70 -17.63 -19.56
C ARG A 166 -15.87 -16.83 -20.15
N ALA A 167 -17.08 -17.01 -19.62
CA ALA A 167 -18.31 -16.39 -20.14
C ALA A 167 -18.34 -14.86 -19.95
N LEU A 168 -17.63 -14.33 -18.95
CA LEU A 168 -17.60 -12.90 -18.67
C LEU A 168 -16.26 -12.29 -19.08
N TYR A 169 -16.31 -11.03 -19.50
CA TYR A 169 -15.14 -10.16 -19.51
C TYR A 169 -15.23 -9.17 -18.34
N ALA A 170 -14.07 -8.64 -17.95
CA ALA A 170 -13.96 -7.67 -16.88
C ALA A 170 -13.07 -6.51 -17.34
N CYS A 171 -13.53 -5.29 -17.12
CA CYS A 171 -12.79 -4.07 -17.41
C CYS A 171 -12.65 -3.27 -16.12
N PRO A 172 -11.43 -3.07 -15.59
CA PRO A 172 -11.23 -2.26 -14.41
C PRO A 172 -11.34 -0.77 -14.79
N VAL A 173 -12.17 -0.04 -14.07
CA VAL A 173 -12.52 1.35 -14.32
C VAL A 173 -12.20 2.19 -13.09
N ILE A 174 -11.76 3.41 -13.30
CA ILE A 174 -11.59 4.40 -12.23
C ILE A 174 -12.41 5.64 -12.59
N LEU A 175 -13.22 6.07 -11.63
CA LEU A 175 -13.93 7.34 -11.66
C LEU A 175 -13.21 8.33 -10.74
N GLN A 176 -12.78 9.47 -11.28
CA GLN A 176 -11.85 10.37 -10.62
C GLN A 176 -12.39 11.79 -10.56
N ARG A 177 -12.16 12.48 -9.44
CA ARG A 177 -12.47 13.90 -9.27
C ARG A 177 -11.26 14.60 -8.67
N PHE A 178 -10.94 15.78 -9.19
CA PHE A 178 -9.76 16.53 -8.78
C PHE A 178 -10.13 17.83 -8.08
N ARG A 179 -9.35 18.17 -7.05
CA ARG A 179 -9.29 19.48 -6.40
C ARG A 179 -10.66 20.13 -6.10
N THR A 180 -11.58 19.34 -5.56
CA THR A 180 -12.97 19.77 -5.34
C THR A 180 -13.22 20.09 -3.87
N PRO A 181 -13.96 21.17 -3.56
CA PRO A 181 -14.46 21.41 -2.22
C PRO A 181 -15.35 20.27 -1.71
N GLU A 182 -15.26 19.93 -0.42
CA GLU A 182 -15.99 18.78 0.15
C GLU A 182 -17.51 18.84 -0.09
N HIS A 183 -18.12 20.02 0.04
CA HIS A 183 -19.57 20.18 -0.09
C HIS A 183 -20.09 19.85 -1.50
N ILE A 184 -19.35 20.24 -2.55
CA ILE A 184 -19.66 19.89 -3.94
C ILE A 184 -19.44 18.39 -4.15
N LEU A 185 -18.30 17.87 -3.70
CA LEU A 185 -17.96 16.46 -3.83
C LEU A 185 -19.03 15.56 -3.17
N ARG A 186 -19.56 15.97 -2.02
CA ARG A 186 -20.59 15.23 -1.29
C ARG A 186 -21.88 15.05 -2.09
N SER A 187 -22.39 16.11 -2.73
CA SER A 187 -23.58 16.00 -3.58
C SER A 187 -23.31 15.14 -4.82
N GLU A 188 -22.17 15.35 -5.49
CA GLU A 188 -21.82 14.59 -6.68
C GLU A 188 -21.68 13.08 -6.40
N ILE A 189 -21.04 12.71 -5.27
CA ILE A 189 -20.91 11.30 -4.84
C ILE A 189 -22.26 10.62 -4.68
N GLN A 190 -23.25 11.30 -4.07
CA GLN A 190 -24.57 10.72 -3.84
C GLN A 190 -25.27 10.41 -5.17
N ASP A 191 -25.19 11.34 -6.12
CA ASP A 191 -25.81 11.18 -7.43
C ASP A 191 -25.13 10.09 -8.25
N LEU A 192 -23.79 10.11 -8.33
CA LEU A 192 -23.00 9.13 -9.07
C LEU A 192 -23.17 7.72 -8.52
N LEU A 193 -23.01 7.53 -7.20
CA LEU A 193 -23.10 6.20 -6.60
C LEU A 193 -24.53 5.65 -6.58
N ARG A 194 -25.55 6.52 -6.55
CA ARG A 194 -26.94 6.09 -6.77
C ARG A 194 -27.08 5.45 -8.15
N VAL A 195 -26.55 6.08 -9.20
CA VAL A 195 -26.56 5.52 -10.56
C VAL A 195 -25.75 4.23 -10.62
N LEU A 196 -24.49 4.22 -10.15
CA LEU A 196 -23.65 3.01 -10.22
C LEU A 196 -24.26 1.82 -9.45
N ARG A 197 -24.95 2.07 -8.32
CA ARG A 197 -25.65 1.01 -7.57
C ARG A 197 -26.82 0.41 -8.34
N MET A 198 -27.52 1.17 -9.18
CA MET A 198 -28.61 0.62 -10.01
C MET A 198 -28.10 -0.52 -10.90
N PHE A 199 -26.85 -0.42 -11.38
CA PHE A 199 -26.20 -1.44 -12.21
C PHE A 199 -25.39 -2.48 -11.41
N ASN A 200 -25.35 -2.34 -10.08
CA ASN A 200 -24.82 -3.35 -9.16
C ASN A 200 -25.94 -4.24 -8.60
N SER A 201 -27.14 -3.69 -8.40
CA SER A 201 -28.23 -4.43 -7.76
C SER A 201 -28.78 -5.55 -8.65
N GLU A 202 -29.21 -6.63 -8.00
CA GLU A 202 -29.95 -7.76 -8.60
C GLU A 202 -31.35 -7.39 -9.13
N GLY A 203 -31.72 -6.10 -9.12
CA GLY A 203 -33.00 -5.64 -9.64
C GLY A 203 -33.05 -5.79 -11.15
N GLU A 204 -34.14 -6.37 -11.67
CA GLU A 204 -34.44 -6.48 -13.09
C GLU A 204 -34.56 -5.09 -13.74
N ILE A 205 -33.43 -4.48 -14.12
CA ILE A 205 -33.46 -3.47 -15.15
C ILE A 205 -33.72 -4.22 -16.46
N LYS A 206 -34.99 -4.36 -16.82
CA LYS A 206 -35.45 -5.08 -18.02
C LYS A 206 -34.60 -4.67 -19.23
N GLY A 207 -33.85 -5.63 -19.80
CA GLY A 207 -33.04 -5.44 -21.00
C GLY A 207 -31.55 -5.15 -20.78
N GLN A 208 -31.04 -5.16 -19.54
CA GLN A 208 -29.63 -4.90 -19.23
C GLN A 208 -28.92 -6.07 -18.52
N ASP A 209 -29.27 -7.30 -18.90
CA ASP A 209 -28.67 -8.52 -18.34
C ASP A 209 -27.25 -8.81 -18.88
N TRP A 210 -26.70 -7.91 -19.69
CA TRP A 210 -25.40 -8.12 -20.35
C TRP A 210 -24.22 -7.46 -19.62
N PHE A 211 -24.44 -6.66 -18.56
CA PHE A 211 -23.36 -6.09 -17.75
C PHE A 211 -23.73 -5.83 -16.27
N ARG A 212 -22.70 -5.70 -15.43
CA ARG A 212 -22.77 -5.33 -14.00
C ARG A 212 -21.60 -4.43 -13.60
N ILE A 213 -21.82 -3.57 -12.61
CA ILE A 213 -20.77 -2.76 -11.98
C ILE A 213 -20.54 -3.25 -10.55
N ILE A 214 -19.32 -3.67 -10.23
CA ILE A 214 -19.01 -4.30 -8.94
C ILE A 214 -17.76 -3.71 -8.31
N THR A 215 -17.53 -3.97 -7.03
CA THR A 215 -16.27 -3.67 -6.34
C THR A 215 -15.61 -4.99 -5.92
N SER A 216 -14.36 -5.17 -6.34
CA SER A 216 -13.53 -6.32 -5.99
C SER A 216 -12.79 -6.07 -4.67
N SER A 217 -12.29 -7.13 -4.05
CA SER A 217 -11.37 -7.05 -2.92
C SER A 217 -10.03 -6.37 -3.23
N SER A 218 -9.70 -6.09 -4.49
CA SER A 218 -8.53 -5.29 -4.91
C SER A 218 -8.87 -3.86 -5.36
N CYS A 219 -10.14 -3.44 -5.26
CA CYS A 219 -10.52 -2.06 -5.52
C CYS A 219 -10.15 -1.19 -4.30
N TYR A 220 -9.09 -0.40 -4.43
CA TYR A 220 -8.62 0.48 -3.34
C TYR A 220 -8.96 1.95 -3.61
N LEU A 221 -9.74 2.54 -2.72
CA LEU A 221 -10.07 3.95 -2.76
C LEU A 221 -8.82 4.80 -2.46
N LYS A 222 -8.62 5.86 -3.24
CA LYS A 222 -7.63 6.89 -2.95
C LYS A 222 -8.29 8.24 -2.76
N LEU A 223 -7.95 8.90 -1.66
CA LEU A 223 -8.42 10.23 -1.32
C LEU A 223 -7.21 11.11 -1.03
N SER A 224 -7.05 12.21 -1.74
CA SER A 224 -5.93 13.13 -1.53
C SER A 224 -6.39 14.53 -1.17
N PHE A 225 -5.65 15.19 -0.30
CA PHE A 225 -5.88 16.56 0.13
C PHE A 225 -4.75 17.46 -0.35
N THR A 226 -5.08 18.49 -1.12
CA THR A 226 -4.17 19.51 -1.63
C THR A 226 -4.54 20.89 -1.06
N PRO A 227 -3.57 21.81 -0.89
CA PRO A 227 -3.87 23.16 -0.45
C PRO A 227 -4.75 23.91 -1.48
N SER A 228 -5.70 24.73 -1.00
CA SER A 228 -6.63 25.50 -1.86
C SER A 228 -6.06 26.80 -2.40
N SER A 229 -5.12 27.42 -1.70
CA SER A 229 -4.60 28.77 -1.96
C SER A 229 -3.22 28.92 -1.32
N PRO A 230 -2.34 29.82 -1.81
CA PRO A 230 -1.12 30.17 -1.10
C PRO A 230 -1.45 30.66 0.31
N PRO A 231 -0.61 30.33 1.32
CA PRO A 231 -0.52 31.20 2.47
C PRO A 231 -0.12 32.58 1.97
N LEU A 232 -0.92 33.60 2.28
CA LEU A 232 -0.41 34.97 2.22
C LEU A 232 0.90 34.95 3.02
N PRO A 233 2.06 35.33 2.42
CA PRO A 233 3.28 35.41 3.19
C PRO A 233 2.95 36.26 4.42
N PRO A 234 3.39 35.89 5.63
CA PRO A 234 3.25 36.78 6.78
C PRO A 234 3.90 38.07 6.34
N THR A 235 3.10 39.08 6.02
CA THR A 235 3.61 40.38 5.62
C THR A 235 4.41 40.80 6.83
N PRO A 236 5.76 40.92 6.73
CA PRO A 236 6.46 41.56 7.82
C PRO A 236 5.79 42.91 7.97
N PHE A 237 5.23 43.17 9.15
CA PHE A 237 4.74 44.48 9.56
C PHE A 237 5.97 45.41 9.63
N THR A 238 6.54 45.73 8.49
CA THR A 238 7.43 46.88 8.32
C THR A 238 6.54 48.00 7.82
N PRO A 239 6.09 48.91 8.70
CA PRO A 239 5.57 50.18 8.24
C PRO A 239 6.69 50.89 7.48
N SER A 240 6.34 51.57 6.39
CA SER A 240 7.22 52.36 5.50
C SER A 240 7.99 51.58 4.43
N THR A 241 7.43 51.53 3.21
CA THR A 241 7.83 52.36 2.06
C THR A 241 7.13 51.78 0.82
N PRO A 242 6.35 52.56 0.04
CA PRO A 242 5.72 52.06 -1.19
C PRO A 242 6.80 51.79 -2.25
N ALA A 243 7.34 50.57 -2.26
CA ALA A 243 8.20 50.12 -3.33
C ALA A 243 7.37 49.98 -4.62
N LYS A 244 7.78 50.69 -5.67
CA LYS A 244 7.16 50.61 -7.00
C LYS A 244 7.07 49.13 -7.42
N PRO A 245 5.91 48.68 -7.95
CA PRO A 245 5.78 47.33 -8.48
C PRO A 245 6.81 47.13 -9.59
N SER A 246 7.71 46.16 -9.42
CA SER A 246 8.70 45.81 -10.44
C SER A 246 7.98 45.18 -11.63
N PRO A 247 8.05 45.77 -12.85
CA PRO A 247 7.36 45.25 -14.04
C PRO A 247 8.00 43.98 -14.64
N HIS A 248 8.95 43.36 -13.94
CA HIS A 248 9.67 42.16 -14.40
C HIS A 248 9.56 40.97 -13.45
N ALA A 249 8.51 40.91 -12.61
CA ALA A 249 8.21 39.67 -11.90
C ALA A 249 7.86 38.58 -12.94
N PRO A 250 8.64 37.50 -13.06
CA PRO A 250 8.42 36.49 -14.09
C PRO A 250 7.04 35.85 -13.89
N GLU A 251 6.23 35.83 -14.94
CA GLU A 251 4.90 35.18 -15.01
C GLU A 251 4.93 33.69 -14.58
N ASN A 252 6.12 33.08 -14.55
CA ASN A 252 6.33 31.70 -14.11
C ASN A 252 6.37 31.52 -12.58
N ALA A 253 6.23 32.57 -11.77
CA ALA A 253 6.17 32.44 -10.31
C ALA A 253 4.92 31.68 -9.81
N HIS A 254 3.85 31.63 -10.61
CA HIS A 254 2.64 30.86 -10.31
C HIS A 254 2.78 29.34 -10.52
N GLU A 255 3.85 28.85 -11.15
CA GLU A 255 4.07 27.41 -11.35
C GLU A 255 4.84 26.73 -10.20
N LYS A 256 5.40 27.50 -9.24
CA LYS A 256 5.96 26.91 -8.02
C LYS A 256 4.82 26.42 -7.13
N GLY A 257 4.45 25.16 -7.35
CA GLY A 257 3.31 24.50 -6.72
C GLY A 257 3.27 24.66 -5.20
N TYR A 258 2.06 24.84 -4.68
CA TYR A 258 1.80 24.95 -3.24
C TYR A 258 2.17 23.65 -2.52
N SER A 259 2.75 23.77 -1.33
CA SER A 259 3.10 22.62 -0.48
C SER A 259 2.60 22.81 0.95
N TRP A 260 2.18 21.70 1.56
CA TRP A 260 1.84 21.63 2.97
C TRP A 260 3.10 21.77 3.83
N PRO A 261 3.00 22.46 4.97
CA PRO A 261 4.11 22.62 5.90
C PRO A 261 4.40 21.31 6.66
N ILE A 262 5.65 21.06 7.04
CA ILE A 262 6.06 19.86 7.82
C ILE A 262 5.25 19.71 9.14
N PRO A 263 4.96 20.79 9.90
CA PRO A 263 4.07 20.69 11.06
C PRO A 263 2.71 20.04 10.78
N LEU A 264 2.11 20.26 9.60
CA LEU A 264 0.85 19.61 9.24
C LEU A 264 1.01 18.10 9.12
N ALA A 265 2.08 17.64 8.46
CA ALA A 265 2.37 16.22 8.36
C ALA A 265 2.62 15.60 9.73
N ALA A 266 3.37 16.29 10.60
CA ALA A 266 3.59 15.85 11.97
C ALA A 266 2.27 15.68 12.74
N THR A 267 1.41 16.71 12.75
CA THR A 267 0.10 16.64 13.44
C THR A 267 -0.82 15.59 12.82
N THR A 268 -0.79 15.42 11.49
CA THR A 268 -1.53 14.36 10.79
C THR A 268 -1.07 12.97 11.25
N LEU A 269 0.23 12.72 11.26
CA LEU A 269 0.82 11.46 11.75
C LEU A 269 0.48 11.21 13.22
N LEU A 270 0.52 12.26 14.05
CA LEU A 270 0.15 12.18 15.47
C LEU A 270 -1.32 11.76 15.64
N LEU A 271 -2.24 12.38 14.90
CA LEU A 271 -3.66 12.03 14.93
C LEU A 271 -3.91 10.61 14.40
N LEU A 272 -3.20 10.18 13.36
CA LEU A 272 -3.34 8.84 12.80
C LEU A 272 -2.79 7.75 13.72
N ALA A 273 -1.57 7.92 14.24
CA ALA A 273 -0.96 7.02 15.22
C ALA A 273 -1.77 6.99 16.52
N ALA A 274 -2.33 8.16 16.85
CA ALA A 274 -3.56 8.37 17.59
C ALA A 274 -4.55 7.26 17.30
N LEU A 275 -5.40 7.46 16.30
CA LEU A 275 -6.68 6.79 16.07
C LEU A 275 -6.60 5.42 15.40
N GLU A 276 -5.41 4.88 15.16
CA GLU A 276 -5.22 3.69 14.35
C GLU A 276 -6.01 2.47 14.85
N ARG A 277 -6.00 2.22 16.17
CA ARG A 277 -6.74 1.11 16.79
C ARG A 277 -8.24 1.18 16.48
N GLU A 278 -8.82 2.37 16.57
CA GLU A 278 -10.24 2.64 16.36
C GLU A 278 -10.62 2.77 14.89
N ALA A 279 -9.67 3.13 14.03
CA ALA A 279 -9.84 3.16 12.58
C ALA A 279 -9.70 1.76 11.96
N THR A 280 -8.99 0.82 12.61
CA THR A 280 -8.79 -0.54 12.12
C THR A 280 -10.09 -1.28 11.74
N PRO A 281 -11.19 -1.21 12.53
CA PRO A 281 -12.50 -1.74 12.15
C PRO A 281 -13.03 -1.32 10.78
N LEU A 282 -12.61 -0.16 10.26
CA LEU A 282 -13.04 0.35 8.95
C LEU A 282 -12.37 -0.38 7.78
N ILE A 283 -11.30 -1.12 8.05
CA ILE A 283 -10.49 -1.81 7.06
C ILE A 283 -10.66 -3.32 7.25
N PRO A 284 -11.14 -4.05 6.25
CA PRO A 284 -11.22 -5.50 6.36
C PRO A 284 -9.86 -6.16 6.22
N ALA A 285 -9.77 -7.41 6.64
CA ALA A 285 -8.50 -8.13 6.74
C ALA A 285 -7.63 -8.10 5.45
N PRO A 286 -8.14 -8.26 4.22
CA PRO A 286 -7.32 -8.12 3.00
C PRO A 286 -6.68 -6.73 2.85
N GLY A 287 -7.37 -5.69 3.31
CA GLY A 287 -6.86 -4.33 3.36
C GLY A 287 -5.70 -4.17 4.34
N LEU A 288 -5.81 -4.77 5.53
CA LEU A 288 -4.77 -4.75 6.57
C LEU A 288 -3.51 -5.54 6.18
N VAL A 289 -3.66 -6.54 5.31
CA VAL A 289 -2.53 -7.27 4.71
C VAL A 289 -1.90 -6.46 3.60
N SER A 290 -2.73 -5.79 2.78
CA SER A 290 -2.26 -5.04 1.62
C SER A 290 -1.59 -3.72 2.00
N PHE A 291 -2.15 -2.98 2.95
CA PHE A 291 -1.67 -1.68 3.41
C PHE A 291 -1.07 -1.80 4.80
N TYR A 292 0.15 -1.28 4.98
CA TYR A 292 0.79 -1.15 6.27
C TYR A 292 0.07 -0.05 7.04
N PRO A 293 -0.50 -0.37 8.21
CA PRO A 293 -0.90 0.64 9.17
C PRO A 293 0.33 1.48 9.60
N LEU A 294 0.10 2.67 10.14
CA LEU A 294 1.19 3.57 10.51
C LEU A 294 2.08 2.94 11.59
N SER A 295 1.51 2.28 12.60
CA SER A 295 2.24 1.51 13.62
C SER A 295 3.26 0.55 13.00
N ARG A 296 2.82 -0.27 12.05
CA ARG A 296 3.64 -1.27 11.37
C ARG A 296 4.72 -0.61 10.50
N PHE A 297 4.38 0.50 9.85
CA PHE A 297 5.38 1.27 9.10
C PHE A 297 6.44 1.88 10.03
N LEU A 298 6.05 2.44 11.17
CA LEU A 298 6.98 3.00 12.16
C LEU A 298 7.91 1.92 12.72
N LEU A 299 7.39 0.72 13.02
CA LEU A 299 8.21 -0.44 13.40
C LEU A 299 9.19 -0.84 12.30
N TYR A 300 8.73 -0.90 11.04
CA TYR A 300 9.58 -1.18 9.89
C TYR A 300 10.70 -0.13 9.73
N SER A 301 10.36 1.15 9.84
CA SER A 301 11.33 2.27 9.78
C SER A 301 12.37 2.14 10.90
N ARG A 302 11.95 1.89 12.14
CA ARG A 302 12.89 1.69 13.25
C ARG A 302 13.78 0.46 13.07
N LEU A 303 13.23 -0.66 12.61
CA LEU A 303 14.00 -1.86 12.27
C LEU A 303 15.07 -1.54 11.20
N ARG A 304 14.72 -0.76 10.16
CA ARG A 304 15.69 -0.33 9.13
C ARG A 304 16.76 0.60 9.70
N ALA A 305 16.40 1.50 10.62
CA ALA A 305 17.38 2.34 11.32
C ALA A 305 18.38 1.48 12.11
N LEU A 306 17.90 0.52 12.91
CA LEU A 306 18.74 -0.42 13.66
C LEU A 306 19.64 -1.26 12.73
N GLN A 307 19.14 -1.70 11.57
CA GLN A 307 19.94 -2.38 10.55
C GLN A 307 21.08 -1.49 10.03
N ARG A 308 20.79 -0.22 9.71
CA ARG A 308 21.82 0.74 9.26
C ARG A 308 22.85 1.02 10.36
N GLU A 309 22.42 1.19 11.60
CA GLU A 309 23.31 1.38 12.76
C GLU A 309 24.24 0.17 12.95
N LYS A 310 23.70 -1.06 12.83
CA LYS A 310 24.50 -2.29 12.88
C LYS A 310 25.49 -2.38 11.72
N GLN A 311 25.06 -2.09 10.49
CA GLN A 311 25.91 -2.09 9.31
C GLN A 311 27.02 -1.04 9.40
N ALA A 312 26.72 0.17 9.89
CA ALA A 312 27.70 1.22 10.09
C ALA A 312 28.76 0.81 11.11
N ARG A 313 28.37 0.16 12.21
CA ARG A 313 29.32 -0.40 13.18
C ARG A 313 30.20 -1.49 12.56
N TRP A 314 29.61 -2.41 11.80
CA TRP A 314 30.38 -3.41 11.06
C TRP A 314 31.37 -2.78 10.09
N ALA A 315 30.96 -1.73 9.35
CA ALA A 315 31.82 -1.01 8.42
C ALA A 315 33.00 -0.33 9.13
N ARG A 316 32.79 0.29 10.31
CA ARG A 316 33.87 0.85 11.14
C ARG A 316 34.90 -0.22 11.53
N HIS A 317 34.44 -1.40 11.95
CA HIS A 317 35.33 -2.52 12.27
C HIS A 317 36.00 -3.13 11.03
N ALA A 318 35.35 -3.11 9.88
CA ALA A 318 35.93 -3.55 8.62
C ALA A 318 37.05 -2.62 8.15
N ALA A 319 36.88 -1.31 8.33
CA ALA A 319 37.86 -0.27 7.99
C ALA A 319 39.04 -0.21 8.99
N SER A 320 38.82 -0.58 10.24
CA SER A 320 39.89 -0.60 11.24
C SER A 320 40.95 -1.68 10.93
N SER A 321 42.23 -1.32 11.15
CA SER A 321 43.43 -2.15 10.90
C SER A 321 43.58 -3.35 11.84
N TYR A 322 42.52 -4.13 12.09
CA TYR A 322 42.66 -5.39 12.81
C TYR A 322 43.42 -6.40 11.95
N PRO A 323 44.56 -6.93 12.44
CA PRO A 323 45.43 -7.81 11.66
C PRO A 323 44.82 -9.20 11.39
N SER A 324 43.73 -9.57 12.05
CA SER A 324 43.06 -10.85 11.79
C SER A 324 41.53 -10.75 11.82
N ARG A 325 40.88 -11.58 10.97
CA ARG A 325 39.42 -11.73 10.90
C ARG A 325 38.82 -12.10 12.27
N HIS A 326 39.49 -12.95 13.05
CA HIS A 326 39.05 -13.31 14.40
C HIS A 326 39.08 -12.14 15.38
N ARG A 327 40.12 -11.29 15.35
CA ARG A 327 40.17 -10.08 16.21
C ARG A 327 39.06 -9.10 15.84
N ARG A 328 38.80 -8.92 14.53
CA ARG A 328 37.68 -8.10 14.04
C ARG A 328 36.32 -8.61 14.52
N GLN A 329 36.09 -9.93 14.44
CA GLN A 329 34.86 -10.55 14.94
C GLN A 329 34.69 -10.40 16.45
N ARG A 330 35.75 -10.58 17.25
CA ARG A 330 35.70 -10.36 18.70
C ARG A 330 35.43 -8.90 19.06
N ALA A 331 36.05 -7.96 18.35
CA ALA A 331 35.80 -6.53 18.56
C ALA A 331 34.35 -6.16 18.25
N PHE A 332 33.81 -6.66 17.13
CA PHE A 332 32.41 -6.45 16.77
C PHE A 332 31.44 -7.08 17.78
N ALA A 333 31.72 -8.31 18.26
CA ALA A 333 30.90 -8.95 19.29
C ALA A 333 30.85 -8.15 20.59
N LYS A 334 31.98 -7.58 21.01
CA LYS A 334 32.06 -6.72 22.19
C LYS A 334 31.27 -5.41 22.00
N ASP A 335 31.35 -4.79 20.82
CA ASP A 335 30.57 -3.59 20.49
C ASP A 335 29.06 -3.90 20.39
N GLU A 336 28.71 -5.09 19.91
CA GLU A 336 27.33 -5.58 19.91
C GLU A 336 26.78 -5.77 21.32
N GLU A 337 27.58 -6.36 22.22
CA GLU A 337 27.23 -6.53 23.64
C GLU A 337 27.06 -5.18 24.34
N ALA A 338 28.02 -4.25 24.17
CA ALA A 338 27.95 -2.90 24.73
C ALA A 338 26.70 -2.13 24.23
N GLN A 339 26.31 -2.31 22.98
CA GLN A 339 25.07 -1.71 22.46
C GLN A 339 23.82 -2.32 23.12
N ARG A 340 23.81 -3.64 23.36
CA ARG A 340 22.68 -4.28 24.05
C ARG A 340 22.56 -3.78 25.48
N GLU A 341 23.68 -3.65 26.20
CA GLU A 341 23.71 -3.07 27.55
C GLU A 341 23.21 -1.63 27.54
N ARG A 342 23.63 -0.82 26.55
CA ARG A 342 23.13 0.54 26.38
C ARG A 342 21.63 0.59 26.14
N MET A 343 21.11 -0.22 25.21
CA MET A 343 19.67 -0.27 24.91
C MET A 343 18.86 -0.81 26.11
N ALA A 344 19.43 -1.74 26.90
CA ALA A 344 18.81 -2.22 28.14
C ALA A 344 18.72 -1.09 29.17
N GLY A 345 19.81 -0.34 29.38
CA GLY A 345 19.81 0.82 30.27
C GLY A 345 18.85 1.92 29.83
N GLU A 346 18.72 2.16 28.52
CA GLU A 346 17.71 3.08 27.95
C GLU A 346 16.27 2.57 28.18
N GLU A 347 16.01 1.26 28.04
CA GLU A 347 14.70 0.66 28.34
C GLU A 347 14.36 0.75 29.83
N ASP A 348 15.32 0.46 30.71
CA ASP A 348 15.15 0.55 32.17
C ASP A 348 14.88 2.00 32.60
N ALA A 349 15.64 2.96 32.08
CA ALA A 349 15.40 4.39 32.34
C ALA A 349 14.04 4.86 31.79
N ALA A 350 13.62 4.34 30.63
CA ALA A 350 12.29 4.61 30.09
C ALA A 350 11.19 3.96 30.92
N ALA A 351 11.41 2.75 31.47
CA ALA A 351 10.48 2.08 32.38
C ALA A 351 10.32 2.85 33.70
N GLU A 352 11.43 3.28 34.32
CA GLU A 352 11.42 4.09 35.54
C GLU A 352 10.72 5.44 35.32
N ARG A 353 10.98 6.10 34.17
CA ARG A 353 10.29 7.33 33.80
C ARG A 353 8.78 7.11 33.67
N ARG A 354 8.37 6.02 33.04
CA ARG A 354 6.95 5.64 32.89
C ARG A 354 6.29 5.43 34.25
N GLU A 355 6.94 4.67 35.12
CA GLU A 355 6.47 4.41 36.48
C GLU A 355 6.33 5.72 37.28
N ARG A 356 7.34 6.59 37.24
CA ARG A 356 7.35 7.88 37.95
C ARG A 356 6.26 8.84 37.47
N LEU A 357 5.96 8.84 36.17
CA LEU A 357 4.93 9.69 35.59
C LEU A 357 3.53 9.05 35.67
N GLY A 358 3.42 7.82 36.18
CA GLY A 358 2.17 7.05 36.16
C GLY A 358 1.66 6.80 34.74
N LEU A 359 2.54 6.87 33.73
CA LEU A 359 2.19 6.66 32.34
C LEU A 359 2.00 5.16 32.11
N ARG A 360 0.77 4.78 31.75
CA ARG A 360 0.51 3.44 31.22
C ARG A 360 1.02 3.35 29.77
N ASP A 361 1.26 2.12 29.33
CA ASP A 361 1.80 1.72 28.03
C ASP A 361 1.69 2.78 26.92
N GLU A 362 2.85 3.25 26.44
CA GLU A 362 2.91 4.31 25.44
C GLU A 362 2.33 3.83 24.11
N GLY A 363 1.53 4.67 23.44
CA GLY A 363 1.08 4.39 22.08
C GLY A 363 2.06 4.91 21.03
N PHE A 364 1.95 4.45 19.78
CA PHE A 364 2.79 4.93 18.67
C PHE A 364 2.77 6.45 18.44
N TRP A 365 1.75 7.15 18.95
CA TRP A 365 1.71 8.61 18.89
C TRP A 365 2.87 9.29 19.65
N ARG A 366 3.46 8.63 20.68
CA ARG A 366 4.69 9.08 21.34
C ARG A 366 5.92 8.94 20.44
N VAL A 367 6.00 7.87 19.64
CA VAL A 367 7.06 7.71 18.65
C VAL A 367 7.03 8.87 17.63
N VAL A 368 5.84 9.34 17.25
CA VAL A 368 5.72 10.53 16.38
C VAL A 368 6.19 11.81 17.10
N GLU A 369 5.98 11.92 18.42
CA GLU A 369 6.51 13.01 19.24
C GLU A 369 8.04 13.01 19.27
N ASP A 370 8.64 11.84 19.48
CA ASP A 370 10.11 11.66 19.46
C ASP A 370 10.68 12.03 18.09
N ILE A 371 10.11 11.49 16.99
CA ILE A 371 10.52 11.80 15.62
C ILE A 371 10.40 13.29 15.31
N ARG A 372 9.41 14.00 15.87
CA ARG A 372 9.30 15.45 15.70
C ARG A 372 10.37 16.21 16.47
N GLY A 373 10.76 15.73 17.65
CA GLY A 373 11.83 16.29 18.46
C GLY A 373 13.24 16.07 17.88
N GLU A 374 13.38 15.16 16.92
CA GLU A 374 14.65 14.88 16.24
C GLU A 374 15.02 15.98 15.22
N GLY A 375 16.10 16.71 15.52
CA GLY A 375 16.70 17.70 14.63
C GLY A 375 16.01 19.08 14.67
N VAL A 376 16.54 20.03 13.90
CA VAL A 376 16.01 21.40 13.86
C VAL A 376 14.92 21.50 12.79
N GLY A 377 13.79 22.16 13.08
CA GLY A 377 12.79 22.48 12.06
C GLY A 377 11.99 21.28 11.50
N GLY A 378 11.93 20.16 12.22
CA GLY A 378 11.16 18.98 11.81
C GLY A 378 11.90 18.05 10.85
N GLU A 379 13.24 18.05 10.87
CA GLU A 379 14.09 17.13 10.11
C GLU A 379 13.72 15.65 10.29
N GLY A 380 13.42 15.20 11.51
CA GLY A 380 13.01 13.81 11.76
C GLY A 380 11.73 13.43 11.03
N VAL A 381 10.72 14.32 11.04
CA VAL A 381 9.49 14.14 10.25
C VAL A 381 9.81 14.13 8.75
N GLY A 382 10.61 15.07 8.27
CA GLY A 382 11.05 15.11 6.87
C GLY A 382 11.75 13.81 6.43
N ARG A 383 12.62 13.25 7.26
CA ARG A 383 13.25 11.94 7.05
C ARG A 383 12.21 10.83 6.98
N LEU A 384 11.28 10.76 7.93
CA LEU A 384 10.22 9.74 7.94
C LEU A 384 9.40 9.77 6.65
N LEU A 385 9.03 10.96 6.17
CA LEU A 385 8.26 11.12 4.92
C LEU A 385 9.03 10.59 3.70
N ARG A 386 10.35 10.81 3.62
CA ARG A 386 11.19 10.23 2.56
C ARG A 386 11.26 8.71 2.66
N GLU A 387 11.36 8.18 3.87
CA GLU A 387 11.36 6.73 4.08
C GLU A 387 10.03 6.08 3.69
N MET A 388 8.89 6.73 3.99
CA MET A 388 7.56 6.28 3.53
C MET A 388 7.53 6.20 2.00
N ARG A 389 8.03 7.23 1.34
CA ARG A 389 8.10 7.29 -0.11
C ARG A 389 9.01 6.22 -0.71
N GLU A 390 10.19 6.00 -0.14
CA GLU A 390 11.09 4.92 -0.57
C GLU A 390 10.45 3.54 -0.39
N PHE A 391 9.75 3.33 0.74
CA PHE A 391 9.03 2.10 1.00
C PHE A 391 7.94 1.85 -0.05
N GLU A 392 7.23 2.90 -0.46
CA GLU A 392 6.27 2.83 -1.55
C GLU A 392 6.91 2.53 -2.91
N LYS A 393 8.04 3.17 -3.24
CA LYS A 393 8.82 2.87 -4.46
C LYS A 393 9.30 1.41 -4.51
N ARG A 394 9.57 0.78 -3.35
CA ARG A 394 9.93 -0.64 -3.24
C ARG A 394 8.74 -1.60 -3.26
N GLY A 395 7.53 -1.10 -3.47
CA GLY A 395 6.31 -1.92 -3.55
C GLY A 395 5.60 -2.17 -2.23
N GLY A 396 6.04 -1.61 -1.10
CA GLY A 396 5.28 -1.59 0.16
C GLY A 396 4.14 -0.58 0.10
N ARG A 397 2.98 -0.79 0.73
CA ARG A 397 1.86 0.19 0.69
C ARG A 397 1.65 0.75 2.08
N VAL A 398 1.44 2.06 2.20
CA VAL A 398 1.05 2.68 3.49
C VAL A 398 -0.41 3.15 3.42
N GLY A 399 -1.12 3.05 4.55
CA GLY A 399 -2.50 3.52 4.64
C GLY A 399 -2.63 5.03 4.42
N VAL A 400 -1.62 5.80 4.80
CA VAL A 400 -1.52 7.23 4.49
C VAL A 400 -0.12 7.51 3.92
N SER A 401 -0.07 8.14 2.76
CA SER A 401 1.16 8.59 2.10
C SER A 401 1.19 10.10 1.92
N PHE A 402 2.38 10.63 1.68
CA PHE A 402 2.62 12.04 1.45
C PHE A 402 3.24 12.19 0.07
N PHE A 403 2.54 12.86 -0.84
CA PHE A 403 3.05 13.12 -2.18
C PHE A 403 4.07 14.25 -2.07
N LEU A 404 5.36 13.90 -2.10
CA LEU A 404 6.45 14.87 -2.02
C LEU A 404 6.74 15.42 -3.42
N GLU A 405 6.97 16.73 -3.53
CA GLU A 405 7.62 17.31 -4.70
C GLU A 405 8.95 16.58 -4.87
N GLU A 406 9.14 15.92 -6.01
CA GLU A 406 10.48 15.54 -6.42
C GLU A 406 11.24 16.85 -6.52
N ASP A 407 12.27 17.01 -5.68
CA ASP A 407 13.43 17.72 -6.17
C ASP A 407 13.73 16.98 -7.47
N GLU A 408 13.47 17.62 -8.60
CA GLU A 408 14.13 17.30 -9.85
C GLU A 408 15.62 17.54 -9.56
N GLU A 409 16.21 16.69 -8.69
CA GLU A 409 17.57 16.26 -8.82
C GLU A 409 17.60 15.85 -10.27
N LYS A 410 18.12 16.77 -11.07
CA LYS A 410 18.70 16.46 -12.35
C LYS A 410 19.58 15.28 -12.02
N ASP A 411 19.05 14.07 -12.22
CA ASP A 411 19.79 12.93 -12.71
C ASP A 411 20.42 13.47 -14.00
N GLY A 412 21.45 14.29 -13.81
CA GLY A 412 22.41 14.65 -14.82
C GLY A 412 23.01 13.31 -15.14
N GLY A 413 22.42 12.68 -16.15
CA GLY A 413 22.94 11.51 -16.82
C GLY A 413 24.31 11.87 -17.34
N ASP A 414 25.28 11.80 -16.44
CA ASP A 414 26.65 11.49 -16.75
C ASP A 414 26.89 10.06 -16.22
N GLU A 415 26.03 9.14 -16.69
CA GLU A 415 26.42 7.75 -16.89
C GLU A 415 27.43 7.73 -18.05
N GLY A 416 28.59 8.35 -17.82
CA GLY A 416 29.80 8.07 -18.56
C GLY A 416 30.17 6.62 -18.24
N GLU A 417 29.86 5.74 -19.18
CA GLU A 417 30.26 4.33 -19.23
C GLU A 417 31.78 4.20 -19.09
N GLY A 418 32.27 4.21 -17.85
CA GLY A 418 33.58 3.69 -17.47
C GLY A 418 33.46 2.20 -17.23
N GLU A 419 33.43 1.42 -18.32
CA GLU A 419 33.51 -0.04 -18.33
C GLU A 419 34.84 -0.51 -17.72
N VAL A 420 34.96 -0.55 -16.38
CA VAL A 420 36.06 -1.26 -15.72
C VAL A 420 35.72 -2.74 -15.76
N LYS A 421 36.18 -3.40 -16.82
CA LYS A 421 36.29 -4.85 -16.89
C LYS A 421 37.10 -5.34 -15.70
N SER A 422 36.41 -5.92 -14.72
CA SER A 422 37.01 -6.78 -13.71
C SER A 422 37.51 -8.04 -14.40
N VAL A 423 38.79 -8.00 -14.80
CA VAL A 423 39.57 -9.18 -15.18
C VAL A 423 40.60 -9.41 -14.09
N GLY A 424 40.54 -10.58 -13.46
CA GLY A 424 41.71 -11.29 -12.99
C GLY A 424 42.28 -10.85 -11.65
N GLY A 425 42.43 -11.81 -10.74
CA GLY A 425 43.18 -11.65 -9.51
C GLY A 425 44.60 -11.12 -9.75
N GLY A 426 44.94 -10.07 -9.02
CA GLY A 426 46.28 -9.53 -8.94
C GLY A 426 46.48 -8.96 -7.54
N SER A 427 47.29 -9.66 -6.74
CA SER A 427 47.86 -9.16 -5.49
C SER A 427 48.65 -7.88 -5.78
N VAL A 428 48.08 -6.71 -5.43
CA VAL A 428 48.81 -5.45 -5.45
C VAL A 428 49.14 -5.08 -4.00
N SER A 429 50.41 -5.27 -3.65
CA SER A 429 51.04 -4.70 -2.46
C SER A 429 51.10 -3.17 -2.61
N VAL A 430 50.26 -2.46 -1.87
CA VAL A 430 50.35 -1.00 -1.73
C VAL A 430 51.37 -0.71 -0.64
N GLN A 431 52.60 -0.45 -1.05
CA GLN A 431 53.63 0.20 -0.24
C GLN A 431 53.61 1.69 -0.60
N GLY A 432 53.13 2.54 0.31
CA GLY A 432 52.91 3.96 0.04
C GLY A 432 52.78 4.79 1.31
N SER A 433 53.94 5.13 1.86
CA SER A 433 54.29 6.31 2.65
C SER A 433 53.31 6.87 3.68
N LEU A 434 53.72 6.73 4.94
CA LEU A 434 53.30 7.54 6.08
C LEU A 434 53.45 9.04 5.78
N GLY A 435 52.32 9.71 5.62
CA GLY A 435 52.16 11.17 5.65
C GLY A 435 50.99 11.49 6.58
N SER A 436 51.28 11.54 7.87
CA SER A 436 50.39 11.99 8.93
C SER A 436 50.23 13.50 8.85
N GLU A 437 49.14 14.01 8.28
CA GLU A 437 48.68 15.37 8.53
C GLU A 437 47.15 15.47 8.30
N GLY A 438 46.47 16.08 9.27
CA GLY A 438 45.03 15.96 9.50
C GLY A 438 44.15 16.44 8.35
N TRP A 439 43.33 15.54 7.85
CA TRP A 439 42.12 15.86 7.09
C TRP A 439 40.91 15.61 7.98
N SER A 440 40.72 16.47 8.98
CA SER A 440 39.39 16.74 9.53
C SER A 440 38.66 17.67 8.56
N VAL A 441 38.37 17.19 7.35
CA VAL A 441 37.37 17.82 6.51
C VAL A 441 36.05 17.48 7.19
N ALA A 442 35.56 18.42 8.00
CA ALA A 442 34.16 18.48 8.34
C ALA A 442 33.41 18.58 7.01
N SER A 443 33.01 17.43 6.47
CA SER A 443 32.01 17.36 5.42
C SER A 443 30.76 17.97 6.04
N SER A 444 30.58 19.27 5.83
CA SER A 444 29.34 19.94 6.14
C SER A 444 28.33 19.34 5.17
N GLU A 445 27.67 18.26 5.60
CA GLU A 445 26.51 17.74 4.90
C GLU A 445 25.60 18.94 4.60
N PRO A 446 25.23 19.17 3.33
CA PRO A 446 24.40 20.30 2.98
C PRO A 446 23.13 20.27 3.84
N PRO A 447 22.63 21.43 4.29
CA PRO A 447 21.46 21.50 5.16
C PRO A 447 20.32 20.72 4.50
N VAL A 448 19.79 19.73 5.22
CA VAL A 448 18.74 18.85 4.71
C VAL A 448 17.47 19.69 4.55
N VAL A 449 17.24 20.19 3.34
CA VAL A 449 16.04 20.98 3.04
C VAL A 449 14.81 20.12 3.31
N PRO A 450 13.84 20.57 4.13
CA PRO A 450 12.65 19.78 4.41
C PRO A 450 11.87 19.49 3.12
N PRO A 451 11.34 18.26 2.96
CA PRO A 451 10.64 17.90 1.74
C PRO A 451 9.35 18.71 1.59
N ARG A 452 9.06 19.17 0.37
CA ARG A 452 7.80 19.87 0.07
C ARG A 452 6.68 18.88 -0.15
N ILE A 453 5.61 18.99 0.63
CA ILE A 453 4.49 18.05 0.59
C ILE A 453 3.39 18.60 -0.32
N LYS A 454 3.18 18.06 -1.52
CA LYS A 454 2.12 18.49 -2.45
C LYS A 454 0.73 18.02 -2.02
N ALA A 455 0.61 16.82 -1.46
CA ALA A 455 -0.65 16.27 -1.03
C ALA A 455 -0.50 15.27 0.13
N VAL A 456 -1.54 15.15 0.95
CA VAL A 456 -1.71 14.03 1.90
C VAL A 456 -2.68 13.04 1.25
N VAL A 457 -2.28 11.78 1.10
CA VAL A 457 -3.05 10.75 0.38
C VAL A 457 -3.43 9.64 1.34
N PHE A 458 -4.72 9.41 1.50
CA PHE A 458 -5.28 8.30 2.25
C PHE A 458 -5.60 7.16 1.27
N ASN A 459 -4.85 6.08 1.38
CA ASN A 459 -5.08 4.85 0.64
C ASN A 459 -5.90 3.90 1.52
N THR A 460 -7.14 3.60 1.13
CA THR A 460 -7.99 2.68 1.90
C THR A 460 -8.56 1.58 1.02
N TRP A 461 -8.78 0.43 1.66
CA TRP A 461 -9.49 -0.68 1.05
C TRP A 461 -10.97 -0.40 0.84
N ALA A 462 -11.51 0.69 1.40
CA ALA A 462 -12.94 1.01 1.37
C ALA A 462 -13.53 1.36 -0.02
N SER A 463 -13.02 0.82 -1.15
CA SER A 463 -13.76 0.98 -2.40
C SER A 463 -15.12 0.34 -2.25
N THR A 464 -16.11 1.21 -2.29
CA THR A 464 -17.47 0.89 -1.95
C THR A 464 -18.35 1.64 -2.92
N LEU A 465 -19.31 0.93 -3.49
CA LEU A 465 -20.44 1.59 -4.14
C LEU A 465 -21.40 2.14 -3.09
N ASP A 466 -21.13 1.96 -1.79
CA ASP A 466 -21.92 2.51 -0.70
C ASP A 466 -21.58 4.00 -0.42
N ALA A 467 -22.26 4.93 -1.11
CA ALA A 467 -22.28 6.36 -0.79
C ALA A 467 -22.29 6.72 0.71
N GLY A 468 -23.02 6.02 1.58
CA GLY A 468 -23.03 6.34 3.01
C GLY A 468 -21.67 6.07 3.67
N GLU A 469 -21.05 4.94 3.33
CA GLU A 469 -19.73 4.55 3.81
C GLU A 469 -18.64 5.45 3.22
N LEU A 470 -18.70 5.73 1.92
CA LEU A 470 -17.75 6.62 1.25
C LEU A 470 -17.77 8.03 1.85
N LEU A 471 -18.96 8.62 2.02
CA LEU A 471 -19.09 9.96 2.60
C LEU A 471 -18.67 10.01 4.07
N ALA A 472 -18.90 8.93 4.83
CA ALA A 472 -18.44 8.85 6.19
C ALA A 472 -16.91 8.77 6.26
N TYR A 473 -16.27 8.07 5.32
CA TYR A 473 -14.82 8.00 5.21
C TYR A 473 -14.20 9.33 4.75
N VAL A 474 -14.79 9.98 3.74
CA VAL A 474 -14.36 11.31 3.29
C VAL A 474 -14.43 12.31 4.43
N ASP A 475 -15.53 12.35 5.19
CA ASP A 475 -15.65 13.24 6.35
C ASP A 475 -14.61 12.91 7.44
N LEU A 476 -14.37 11.63 7.76
CA LEU A 476 -13.31 11.28 8.72
C LEU A 476 -11.93 11.79 8.27
N ALA A 477 -11.55 11.52 7.03
CA ALA A 477 -10.24 11.95 6.51
C ALA A 477 -10.13 13.47 6.40
N SER A 478 -11.19 14.15 5.95
CA SER A 478 -11.28 15.62 5.93
C SER A 478 -11.03 16.18 7.33
N ARG A 479 -11.70 15.64 8.35
CA ARG A 479 -11.58 16.14 9.73
C ARG A 479 -10.22 15.87 10.34
N VAL A 480 -9.53 14.79 9.97
CA VAL A 480 -8.13 14.58 10.35
C VAL A 480 -7.24 15.68 9.78
N VAL A 481 -7.37 15.99 8.49
CA VAL A 481 -6.55 17.03 7.82
C VAL A 481 -6.91 18.43 8.33
N GLU A 482 -8.20 18.74 8.50
CA GLU A 482 -8.65 20.01 9.09
C GLU A 482 -8.18 20.17 10.53
N ALA A 483 -8.24 19.12 11.35
CA ALA A 483 -7.67 19.14 12.70
C ALA A 483 -6.15 19.39 12.65
N ALA A 484 -5.43 18.76 11.72
CA ALA A 484 -3.99 18.98 11.55
C ALA A 484 -3.63 20.39 11.07
N LEU A 485 -4.53 21.05 10.32
CA LEU A 485 -4.39 22.44 9.88
C LEU A 485 -4.66 23.46 11.00
N THR A 486 -5.61 23.14 11.87
CA THR A 486 -6.16 24.09 12.85
C THR A 486 -5.52 23.96 14.22
N LEU A 487 -5.03 22.78 14.57
CA LEU A 487 -4.41 22.53 15.86
C LEU A 487 -2.91 22.83 15.79
N GLU A 488 -2.46 23.70 16.69
CA GLU A 488 -1.06 23.73 17.07
C GLU A 488 -0.65 22.37 17.64
N TRP A 489 0.62 22.00 17.45
CA TRP A 489 1.11 20.70 17.87
C TRP A 489 0.83 20.38 19.34
N ASP A 490 1.13 21.32 20.25
CA ASP A 490 0.99 21.06 21.68
C ASP A 490 -0.47 20.85 22.08
N GLU A 491 -1.39 21.55 21.40
CA GLU A 491 -2.82 21.34 21.60
C GLU A 491 -3.28 19.99 21.03
N GLY A 492 -2.84 19.64 19.81
CA GLY A 492 -3.10 18.33 19.22
C GLY A 492 -2.60 17.19 20.10
N ARG A 493 -1.37 17.31 20.63
CA ARG A 493 -0.76 16.37 21.56
C ARG A 493 -1.57 16.22 22.85
N ARG A 494 -1.92 17.33 23.51
CA ARG A 494 -2.73 17.29 24.74
C ARG A 494 -4.09 16.64 24.51
N ARG A 495 -4.73 16.87 23.36
CA ARG A 495 -6.00 16.23 23.02
C ARG A 495 -5.86 14.73 22.80
N VAL A 496 -4.85 14.32 22.03
CA VAL A 496 -4.52 12.91 21.80
C VAL A 496 -4.23 12.20 23.12
N GLU A 497 -3.42 12.80 24.00
CA GLU A 497 -3.08 12.26 25.31
C GLU A 497 -4.32 12.08 26.19
N ARG A 498 -5.17 13.11 26.32
CA ARG A 498 -6.45 13.01 27.06
C ARG A 498 -7.36 11.93 26.49
N TYR A 499 -7.47 11.88 25.16
CA TYR A 499 -8.29 10.88 24.49
C TYR A 499 -7.78 9.46 24.79
N ARG A 500 -6.48 9.21 24.62
CA ARG A 500 -5.85 7.90 24.85
C ARG A 500 -5.98 7.46 26.30
N ASN A 501 -5.62 8.34 27.24
CA ASN A 501 -5.80 8.07 28.67
C ASN A 501 -7.25 7.68 28.99
N SER A 502 -8.25 8.37 28.40
CA SER A 502 -9.67 8.05 28.63
C SER A 502 -10.13 6.71 28.02
N VAL A 503 -9.50 6.27 26.94
CA VAL A 503 -9.80 4.99 26.28
C VAL A 503 -9.17 3.85 27.07
N ASP A 504 -7.92 4.04 27.50
CA ASP A 504 -7.14 3.04 28.24
C ASP A 504 -7.64 2.87 29.68
N GLU A 505 -8.07 3.94 30.36
CA GLU A 505 -8.67 3.88 31.70
C GLU A 505 -9.94 3.03 31.75
N ILE A 506 -10.73 3.05 30.68
CA ILE A 506 -12.06 2.41 30.61
C ILE A 506 -11.97 1.06 29.86
N HIS A 507 -10.81 0.71 29.30
CA HIS A 507 -10.63 -0.44 28.40
C HIS A 507 -11.69 -0.46 27.29
N GLU A 508 -11.90 0.70 26.65
CA GLU A 508 -12.99 0.85 25.70
C GLU A 508 -12.77 0.02 24.43
N SER A 509 -13.84 -0.63 23.94
CA SER A 509 -13.85 -1.36 22.67
C SER A 509 -13.53 -0.42 21.49
N PRO A 510 -12.80 -0.87 20.45
CA PRO A 510 -12.42 -0.04 19.30
C PRO A 510 -13.59 0.72 18.65
N LEU A 511 -14.78 0.12 18.55
CA LEU A 511 -15.95 0.78 17.93
C LEU A 511 -16.50 1.95 18.76
N LYS A 512 -16.52 1.82 20.09
CA LYS A 512 -16.93 2.92 20.98
C LYS A 512 -15.85 4.02 21.03
N GLY A 513 -14.58 3.62 21.03
CA GLY A 513 -13.45 4.54 20.88
C GLY A 513 -13.55 5.34 19.59
N LEU A 514 -13.88 4.69 18.46
CA LEU A 514 -14.06 5.35 17.16
C LEU A 514 -15.13 6.45 17.23
N LYS A 515 -16.25 6.20 17.94
CA LYS A 515 -17.27 7.22 18.15
C LYS A 515 -16.72 8.44 18.91
N ARG A 516 -15.95 8.22 19.98
CA ARG A 516 -15.31 9.31 20.73
C ARG A 516 -14.28 10.05 19.87
N ALA A 517 -13.45 9.33 19.12
CA ALA A 517 -12.44 9.87 18.21
C ALA A 517 -13.07 10.76 17.14
N MET A 518 -14.14 10.28 16.49
CA MET A 518 -14.90 11.05 15.51
C MET A 518 -15.54 12.29 16.15
N GLY A 519 -16.03 12.19 17.39
CA GLY A 519 -16.51 13.33 18.16
C GLY A 519 -15.42 14.36 18.46
N MET A 520 -14.23 13.90 18.88
CA MET A 520 -13.04 14.74 19.12
C MET A 520 -12.60 15.49 17.86
N LEU A 521 -12.65 14.82 16.70
CA LEU A 521 -12.35 15.43 15.40
C LEU A 521 -13.47 16.32 14.85
N GLY A 522 -14.66 16.31 15.45
CA GLY A 522 -15.81 17.08 14.96
C GLY A 522 -16.48 16.50 13.70
N CYS A 523 -16.41 15.18 13.50
CA CYS A 523 -17.09 14.51 12.39
C CYS A 523 -18.62 14.64 12.48
N ASN A 524 -19.31 14.55 11.34
CA ASN A 524 -20.77 14.65 11.29
C ASN A 524 -21.43 13.46 12.02
N ALA A 525 -22.43 13.75 12.85
CA ALA A 525 -23.10 12.74 13.64
C ALA A 525 -23.75 11.62 12.80
N LYS A 526 -24.26 11.97 11.61
CA LYS A 526 -24.86 11.02 10.68
C LYS A 526 -23.82 10.02 10.14
N ASN A 527 -22.59 10.49 9.92
CA ASN A 527 -21.51 9.70 9.33
C ASN A 527 -20.96 8.66 10.33
N TYR A 528 -20.72 9.05 11.59
CA TYR A 528 -20.32 8.04 12.58
C TYR A 528 -21.46 7.06 12.88
N THR A 529 -22.73 7.51 12.88
CA THR A 529 -23.89 6.62 13.09
C THR A 529 -23.95 5.56 11.99
N HIS A 530 -23.59 5.93 10.76
CA HIS A 530 -23.46 5.00 9.66
C HIS A 530 -22.41 3.92 9.94
N PHE A 531 -21.18 4.31 10.33
CA PHE A 531 -20.13 3.33 10.68
C PHE A 531 -20.53 2.45 11.86
N HIS A 532 -21.08 3.05 12.92
CA HIS A 532 -21.51 2.31 14.10
C HIS A 532 -22.55 1.25 13.73
N ARG A 533 -23.59 1.61 12.98
CA ARG A 533 -24.62 0.65 12.53
C ARG A 533 -24.02 -0.45 11.65
N LYS A 534 -23.11 -0.11 10.73
CA LYS A 534 -22.51 -1.05 9.78
C LYS A 534 -21.53 -2.03 10.43
N LEU A 535 -20.78 -1.57 11.43
CA LEU A 535 -19.76 -2.36 12.12
C LEU A 535 -20.30 -3.07 13.36
N ALA A 536 -21.36 -2.56 14.00
CA ALA A 536 -21.95 -3.19 15.19
C ALA A 536 -22.31 -4.65 14.97
N LYS A 537 -22.75 -5.03 13.76
CA LYS A 537 -23.07 -6.43 13.42
C LYS A 537 -21.89 -7.41 13.51
N TYR A 538 -20.65 -6.91 13.53
CA TYR A 538 -19.45 -7.74 13.64
C TYR A 538 -18.80 -7.67 15.03
N HIS A 539 -19.05 -6.59 15.79
CA HIS A 539 -18.34 -6.31 17.04
C HIS A 539 -19.17 -6.52 18.32
N LEU A 540 -20.49 -6.63 18.20
CA LEU A 540 -21.32 -7.00 19.33
C LEU A 540 -21.33 -8.53 19.42
N PRO A 541 -20.97 -9.12 20.58
CA PRO A 541 -21.19 -10.54 20.79
C PRO A 541 -22.67 -10.82 20.51
N ASP A 542 -22.94 -11.90 19.78
CA ASP A 542 -24.29 -12.44 19.73
C ASP A 542 -24.65 -12.81 21.18
N ASP A 543 -25.29 -11.92 21.92
CA ASP A 543 -25.83 -12.16 23.27
C ASP A 543 -26.94 -13.24 23.27
N LYS A 544 -26.97 -14.10 22.25
CA LYS A 544 -27.85 -15.26 22.06
C LYS A 544 -27.52 -16.43 22.99
N GLU A 545 -26.47 -16.35 23.81
CA GLU A 545 -26.29 -17.26 24.95
C GLU A 545 -27.08 -16.84 26.20
N SER A 546 -27.70 -15.65 26.21
CA SER A 546 -28.81 -15.41 27.13
C SER A 546 -30.05 -16.13 26.60
N GLY A 547 -30.29 -17.34 27.12
CA GLY A 547 -31.40 -18.23 26.80
C GLY A 547 -32.80 -17.70 27.14
N ALA A 548 -33.10 -16.44 26.82
CA ALA A 548 -34.40 -15.81 26.93
C ALA A 548 -34.95 -15.50 25.52
N SER A 549 -35.66 -16.49 24.98
CA SER A 549 -36.77 -16.32 24.04
C SER A 549 -36.52 -15.49 22.78
N SER A 550 -35.94 -16.13 21.77
CA SER A 550 -36.23 -15.84 20.35
C SER A 550 -37.61 -16.38 19.91
N SER A 551 -38.56 -16.56 20.84
CA SER A 551 -39.90 -17.09 20.58
C SER A 551 -40.97 -16.02 20.30
N ALA A 552 -40.60 -14.76 20.04
CA ALA A 552 -41.57 -13.67 19.81
C ALA A 552 -41.68 -13.18 18.35
N ALA A 553 -41.04 -13.84 17.39
CA ALA A 553 -41.17 -13.51 15.95
C ALA A 553 -41.59 -14.70 15.07
N LYS A 554 -42.31 -15.67 15.66
CA LYS A 554 -43.00 -16.74 14.93
C LYS A 554 -44.36 -17.00 15.60
N ALA A 555 -45.41 -16.36 15.09
CA ALA A 555 -46.77 -16.89 14.97
C ALA A 555 -47.80 -15.75 14.78
N THR A 556 -47.81 -15.18 13.58
CA THR A 556 -49.05 -14.80 12.89
C THR A 556 -48.88 -15.32 11.47
N ASP A 557 -49.10 -16.62 11.29
CA ASP A 557 -50.36 -17.22 10.87
C ASP A 557 -50.58 -17.08 9.34
N GLY A 558 -50.53 -18.22 8.66
CA GLY A 558 -51.19 -18.49 7.38
C GLY A 558 -50.67 -17.81 6.11
N GLY A 559 -49.65 -18.39 5.46
CA GLY A 559 -49.39 -18.08 4.04
C GLY A 559 -48.17 -18.81 3.48
N SER A 560 -48.41 -19.77 2.60
CA SER A 560 -47.46 -20.62 1.86
C SER A 560 -46.51 -19.85 0.93
N HIS A 561 -45.62 -19.02 1.48
CA HIS A 561 -44.60 -18.25 0.74
C HIS A 561 -43.20 -18.87 0.84
N GLN A 562 -43.07 -20.20 0.74
CA GLN A 562 -41.76 -20.86 0.62
C GLN A 562 -41.30 -21.01 -0.85
N GLU A 563 -42.22 -21.02 -1.82
CA GLU A 563 -41.90 -20.98 -3.26
C GLU A 563 -41.18 -19.70 -3.78
N PRO A 564 -41.32 -18.49 -3.18
CA PRO A 564 -40.62 -17.29 -3.63
C PRO A 564 -39.09 -17.39 -3.49
N LEU A 565 -38.58 -18.08 -2.46
CA LEU A 565 -37.14 -18.12 -2.19
C LEU A 565 -36.42 -19.07 -3.14
N GLU A 566 -36.97 -20.25 -3.41
CA GLU A 566 -36.39 -21.18 -4.39
C GLU A 566 -36.47 -20.63 -5.81
N ALA A 567 -37.56 -19.95 -6.17
CA ALA A 567 -37.68 -19.25 -7.45
C ALA A 567 -36.66 -18.10 -7.58
N LEU A 568 -36.45 -17.31 -6.52
CA LEU A 568 -35.41 -16.26 -6.47
C LEU A 568 -34.01 -16.85 -6.60
N LEU A 569 -33.70 -17.91 -5.86
CA LEU A 569 -32.41 -18.59 -5.94
C LEU A 569 -32.20 -19.25 -7.30
N ALA A 570 -33.26 -19.80 -7.91
CA ALA A 570 -33.21 -20.36 -9.25
C ALA A 570 -33.00 -19.26 -10.31
N ALA A 571 -33.63 -18.09 -10.16
CA ALA A 571 -33.41 -16.93 -11.03
C ALA A 571 -31.99 -16.37 -10.87
N GLN A 572 -31.50 -16.23 -9.64
CA GLN A 572 -30.11 -15.83 -9.35
C GLN A 572 -29.10 -16.81 -9.96
N ARG A 573 -29.37 -18.12 -9.92
CA ARG A 573 -28.51 -19.14 -10.56
C ARG A 573 -28.46 -19.04 -12.09
N ARG A 574 -29.44 -18.39 -12.72
CA ARG A 574 -29.43 -18.12 -14.17
C ARG A 574 -28.62 -16.87 -14.53
N ASP A 575 -28.36 -15.98 -13.56
CA ASP A 575 -27.52 -14.80 -13.78
C ASP A 575 -26.04 -15.25 -13.96
N PRO A 576 -25.41 -14.97 -15.12
CA PRO A 576 -24.04 -15.38 -15.39
C PRO A 576 -23.01 -14.70 -14.46
N PHE A 577 -23.35 -13.59 -13.82
CA PHE A 577 -22.52 -12.87 -12.86
C PHE A 577 -22.60 -13.46 -11.44
N TYR A 578 -23.66 -14.20 -11.10
CA TYR A 578 -23.94 -14.66 -9.74
C TYR A 578 -22.79 -15.44 -9.07
N PRO A 579 -22.09 -16.38 -9.74
CA PRO A 579 -20.99 -17.12 -9.10
C PRO A 579 -19.85 -16.20 -8.62
N LEU A 580 -19.55 -15.15 -9.38
CA LEU A 580 -18.53 -14.16 -9.02
C LEU A 580 -19.04 -13.22 -7.93
N LEU A 581 -20.26 -12.69 -8.08
CA LEU A 581 -20.88 -11.78 -7.12
C LEU A 581 -21.03 -12.43 -5.74
N SER A 582 -21.51 -13.66 -5.70
CA SER A 582 -21.66 -14.46 -4.48
C SER A 582 -20.29 -14.70 -3.82
N HIS A 583 -19.27 -15.06 -4.61
CA HIS A 583 -17.91 -15.25 -4.09
C HIS A 583 -17.31 -13.98 -3.49
N ILE A 584 -17.43 -12.84 -4.18
CA ILE A 584 -16.95 -11.55 -3.68
C ILE A 584 -17.68 -11.22 -2.39
N SER A 585 -19.01 -11.20 -2.41
CA SER A 585 -19.84 -10.85 -1.25
C SER A 585 -19.51 -11.70 -0.02
N HIS A 586 -19.40 -13.02 -0.21
CA HIS A 586 -19.01 -13.96 0.85
C HIS A 586 -17.59 -13.68 1.38
N THR A 587 -16.64 -13.38 0.49
CA THR A 587 -15.25 -13.08 0.87
C THR A 587 -15.16 -11.77 1.65
N LEU A 588 -15.84 -10.71 1.21
CA LEU A 588 -15.84 -9.42 1.93
C LEU A 588 -16.54 -9.55 3.29
N GLU A 589 -17.64 -10.32 3.37
CA GLU A 589 -18.35 -10.55 4.63
C GLU A 589 -17.51 -11.34 5.63
N LYS A 590 -16.90 -12.45 5.19
CA LYS A 590 -15.97 -13.24 5.99
C LYS A 590 -14.74 -12.42 6.43
N ALA A 591 -14.21 -11.58 5.54
CA ALA A 591 -13.10 -10.70 5.86
C ALA A 591 -13.47 -9.68 6.95
N ARG A 592 -14.69 -9.13 6.91
CA ARG A 592 -15.21 -8.20 7.92
C ARG A 592 -15.49 -8.88 9.26
N SER A 593 -16.06 -10.10 9.25
CA SER A 593 -16.31 -10.85 10.49
C SER A 593 -15.04 -11.24 11.24
N TYR A 594 -13.91 -11.33 10.55
CA TYR A 594 -12.60 -11.63 11.16
C TYR A 594 -11.91 -10.39 11.77
N VAL A 595 -12.33 -9.16 11.42
CA VAL A 595 -11.67 -7.92 11.88
C VAL A 595 -11.63 -7.79 13.42
N PRO A 596 -12.69 -8.09 14.18
CA PRO A 596 -12.63 -8.06 15.65
C PRO A 596 -11.54 -8.97 16.22
N GLU A 597 -11.49 -10.22 15.75
CA GLU A 597 -10.48 -11.22 16.17
C GLU A 597 -9.06 -10.79 15.75
N PHE A 598 -8.92 -10.18 14.56
CA PHE A 598 -7.66 -9.58 14.15
C PHE A 598 -7.20 -8.48 15.11
N ILE A 599 -8.09 -7.54 15.47
CA ILE A 599 -7.75 -6.42 16.36
C ILE A 599 -7.33 -6.96 17.73
N GLU A 600 -8.07 -7.92 18.28
CA GLU A 600 -7.73 -8.55 19.55
C GLU A 600 -6.34 -9.20 19.50
N ARG A 601 -6.07 -10.02 18.48
CA ARG A 601 -4.77 -10.67 18.30
C ARG A 601 -3.64 -9.66 18.13
N TYR A 602 -3.87 -8.62 17.32
CA TYR A 602 -2.89 -7.59 17.06
C TYR A 602 -2.63 -6.75 18.31
N GLU A 603 -3.65 -6.48 19.13
CA GLU A 603 -3.51 -5.79 20.41
C GLU A 603 -2.74 -6.64 21.43
N VAL A 604 -3.08 -7.93 21.56
CA VAL A 604 -2.38 -8.89 22.43
C VAL A 604 -0.92 -9.06 22.04
N SER A 605 -0.59 -9.04 20.75
CA SER A 605 0.79 -9.07 20.27
C SER A 605 1.53 -7.73 20.43
N GLY A 606 0.90 -6.72 21.04
CA GLY A 606 1.47 -5.39 21.21
C GLY A 606 1.52 -4.56 19.94
N GLY A 607 0.77 -4.90 18.90
CA GLY A 607 0.82 -4.29 17.57
C GLY A 607 0.44 -2.80 17.52
N TYR A 608 -0.28 -2.28 18.52
CA TYR A 608 -0.58 -0.85 18.68
C TYR A 608 0.37 -0.13 19.65
N ARG A 609 1.41 -0.82 20.13
CA ARG A 609 2.39 -0.30 21.08
C ARG A 609 3.78 -0.30 20.45
N PRO A 610 4.63 0.71 20.74
CA PRO A 610 6.00 0.69 20.31
C PRO A 610 6.72 -0.48 20.98
N ILE A 611 7.49 -1.22 20.18
CA ILE A 611 8.33 -2.31 20.67
C ILE A 611 9.67 -1.71 21.08
N PRO A 612 10.17 -1.97 22.31
CA PRO A 612 11.48 -1.52 22.75
C PRO A 612 12.59 -1.90 21.76
N ASP A 613 13.55 -1.00 21.58
CA ASP A 613 14.64 -1.17 20.60
C ASP A 613 15.47 -2.41 20.86
N ILE A 614 15.72 -2.77 22.12
CA ILE A 614 16.45 -3.99 22.46
C ILE A 614 15.71 -5.25 21.98
N LYS A 615 14.38 -5.27 22.07
CA LYS A 615 13.55 -6.39 21.59
C LYS A 615 13.54 -6.42 20.06
N LEU A 616 13.38 -5.27 19.40
CA LEU A 616 13.48 -5.17 17.94
C LEU A 616 14.85 -5.62 17.44
N TYR A 617 15.92 -5.19 18.11
CA TYR A 617 17.30 -5.59 17.79
C TYR A 617 17.51 -7.09 17.98
N ALA A 618 16.99 -7.66 19.07
CA ALA A 618 17.06 -9.10 19.32
C ALA A 618 16.32 -9.91 18.25
N LEU A 619 15.10 -9.49 17.86
CA LEU A 619 14.32 -10.11 16.79
C LEU A 619 15.04 -10.02 15.44
N MET A 620 15.63 -8.86 15.13
CA MET A 620 16.45 -8.66 13.94
C MET A 620 17.64 -9.64 13.88
N VAL A 621 18.37 -9.78 14.99
CA VAL A 621 19.52 -10.70 15.07
C VAL A 621 19.08 -12.15 14.98
N ALA A 622 17.92 -12.49 15.56
CA ALA A 622 17.35 -13.83 15.45
C ALA A 622 16.97 -14.18 14.00
N ASP A 623 16.28 -13.29 13.28
CA ASP A 623 15.92 -13.46 11.87
C ASP A 623 17.17 -13.56 10.97
N GLU A 624 18.21 -12.76 11.22
CA GLU A 624 19.48 -12.88 10.49
C GLU A 624 20.17 -14.23 10.73
N ARG A 625 20.16 -14.74 11.96
CA ARG A 625 20.70 -16.06 12.29
C ARG A 625 19.92 -17.17 11.59
N GLU A 626 18.60 -17.12 11.64
CA GLU A 626 17.75 -18.09 10.96
C GLU A 626 17.99 -18.09 9.44
N ARG A 627 18.07 -16.91 8.82
CA ARG A 627 18.38 -16.79 7.38
C ARG A 627 19.75 -17.35 7.05
N HIS A 628 20.74 -17.12 7.91
CA HIS A 628 22.08 -17.68 7.75
C HIS A 628 22.06 -19.21 7.87
N GLU A 629 21.36 -19.77 8.86
CA GLU A 629 21.19 -21.22 9.00
C GLU A 629 20.47 -21.85 7.81
N VAL A 630 19.40 -21.21 7.31
CA VAL A 630 18.68 -21.66 6.10
C VAL A 630 19.59 -21.60 4.88
N LYS A 631 20.44 -20.58 4.76
CA LYS A 631 21.42 -20.46 3.68
C LYS A 631 22.46 -21.59 3.74
N LEU A 632 23.05 -21.83 4.91
CA LEU A 632 24.00 -22.93 5.11
C LEU A 632 23.39 -24.29 4.81
N ARG A 633 22.13 -24.53 5.22
CA ARG A 633 21.40 -25.77 4.88
C ARG A 633 21.22 -25.91 3.37
N ARG A 634 20.87 -24.84 2.67
CA ARG A 634 20.74 -24.87 1.20
C ARG A 634 22.07 -25.11 0.49
N GLU A 635 23.16 -24.56 1.02
CA GLU A 635 24.51 -24.79 0.49
C GLU A 635 24.95 -26.24 0.72
N ALA A 636 24.73 -26.78 1.91
CA ALA A 636 25.00 -28.19 2.22
C ALA A 636 24.13 -29.15 1.37
N ASP A 637 22.84 -28.83 1.19
CA ASP A 637 21.96 -29.59 0.31
C ASP A 637 22.48 -29.53 -1.14
N ALA A 638 22.90 -28.35 -1.63
CA ALA A 638 23.43 -28.18 -2.98
C ALA A 638 24.76 -28.94 -3.19
N GLU A 639 25.67 -28.93 -2.21
CA GLU A 639 26.89 -29.73 -2.21
C GLU A 639 26.56 -31.23 -2.24
N SER A 640 25.62 -31.68 -1.41
CA SER A 640 25.16 -33.06 -1.41
C SER A 640 24.55 -33.47 -2.76
N TYR A 641 23.75 -32.61 -3.39
CA TYR A 641 23.22 -32.88 -4.73
C TYR A 641 24.31 -32.92 -5.80
N ALA A 642 25.33 -32.06 -5.70
CA ALA A 642 26.47 -32.08 -6.61
C ALA A 642 27.26 -33.40 -6.49
N THR A 643 27.55 -33.85 -5.27
CA THR A 643 28.23 -35.13 -5.03
C THR A 643 27.43 -36.33 -5.53
N VAL A 644 26.10 -36.35 -5.30
CA VAL A 644 25.24 -37.42 -5.85
C VAL A 644 25.25 -37.39 -7.38
N SER A 645 25.19 -36.20 -7.98
CA SER A 645 25.24 -36.08 -9.44
C SER A 645 26.59 -36.52 -10.04
N GLU A 646 27.70 -36.30 -9.34
CA GLU A 646 29.02 -36.79 -9.75
C GLU A 646 29.09 -38.32 -9.66
N LEU A 647 28.59 -38.91 -8.57
CA LEU A 647 28.54 -40.36 -8.39
C LEU A 647 27.64 -41.06 -9.42
N GLU A 648 26.49 -40.46 -9.77
CA GLU A 648 25.62 -40.96 -10.84
C GLU A 648 26.36 -40.99 -12.19
N LYS A 649 27.10 -39.92 -12.52
CA LYS A 649 27.93 -39.88 -13.75
C LYS A 649 29.06 -40.90 -13.73
N GLU A 650 29.69 -41.13 -12.58
CA GLU A 650 30.72 -42.17 -12.43
C GLU A 650 30.13 -43.57 -12.61
N CYS A 651 28.92 -43.82 -12.08
CA CYS A 651 28.22 -45.09 -12.28
C CYS A 651 27.83 -45.29 -13.75
N GLU A 652 27.27 -44.28 -14.42
CA GLU A 652 26.95 -44.33 -15.85
C GLU A 652 28.21 -44.61 -16.69
N ALA A 653 29.34 -43.95 -16.39
CA ALA A 653 30.61 -44.20 -17.08
C ALA A 653 31.17 -45.61 -16.84
N GLN A 654 30.96 -46.20 -15.65
CA GLN A 654 31.32 -47.59 -15.37
C GLN A 654 30.43 -48.59 -16.11
N GLU A 655 29.12 -48.35 -16.17
CA GLU A 655 28.20 -49.20 -16.95
C GLU A 655 28.57 -49.20 -18.43
N ASP A 656 28.87 -48.03 -19.01
CA ASP A 656 29.33 -47.92 -20.40
C ASP A 656 30.66 -48.64 -20.65
N SER A 657 31.58 -48.62 -19.67
CA SER A 657 32.86 -49.35 -19.73
C SER A 657 32.69 -50.88 -19.69
N ILE A 658 31.73 -51.38 -18.90
CA ILE A 658 31.40 -52.82 -18.83
C ILE A 658 30.79 -53.31 -20.16
N ILE A 659 29.95 -52.49 -20.80
CA ILE A 659 29.37 -52.81 -22.12
C ILE A 659 30.47 -52.88 -23.19
N LEU A 660 31.48 -52.01 -23.13
CA LEU A 660 32.58 -51.98 -24.10
C LEU A 660 33.58 -53.12 -23.92
N THR A 661 33.84 -53.58 -22.70
CA THR A 661 34.77 -54.70 -22.42
C THR A 661 34.15 -56.08 -22.63
N GLY A 662 32.82 -56.19 -22.60
CA GLY A 662 32.08 -57.44 -22.85
C GLY A 662 31.94 -57.86 -24.32
N THR A 663 32.41 -57.07 -25.30
CA THR A 663 32.19 -57.34 -26.74
C THR A 663 33.34 -58.05 -27.45
N ASN A 664 34.44 -58.40 -26.76
CA ASN A 664 35.61 -59.03 -27.39
C ASN A 664 35.73 -60.55 -27.25
N ASN A 665 34.69 -61.25 -26.78
CA ASN A 665 34.63 -62.71 -26.86
C ASN A 665 33.28 -63.21 -27.37
N GLY A 666 33.27 -63.63 -28.63
CA GLY A 666 32.41 -64.73 -29.10
C GLY A 666 30.97 -64.37 -29.50
N LYS A 667 30.67 -64.55 -30.78
CA LYS A 667 29.32 -64.78 -31.30
C LYS A 667 28.53 -65.74 -30.40
N VAL A 668 27.54 -65.23 -29.67
CA VAL A 668 26.42 -66.05 -29.19
C VAL A 668 25.13 -65.37 -29.59
N ALA A 669 24.30 -66.15 -30.27
CA ALA A 669 23.07 -65.74 -30.91
C ALA A 669 22.05 -65.14 -29.93
N ARG A 670 21.31 -64.16 -30.42
CA ARG A 670 20.07 -63.65 -29.81
C ARG A 670 19.07 -64.80 -29.69
N HIS A 671 18.96 -65.40 -28.50
CA HIS A 671 17.75 -66.08 -28.07
C HIS A 671 17.14 -65.29 -26.92
N ARG A 672 15.95 -64.71 -27.15
CA ARG A 672 15.04 -64.29 -26.07
C ARG A 672 14.52 -65.56 -25.41
N PRO A 673 14.74 -65.80 -24.11
CA PRO A 673 13.92 -66.74 -23.38
C PRO A 673 12.66 -66.01 -22.89
N ALA A 674 11.50 -66.55 -23.24
CA ALA A 674 10.29 -66.32 -22.47
C ALA A 674 10.48 -67.04 -21.13
N VAL A 675 10.48 -66.28 -20.03
CA VAL A 675 10.40 -66.84 -18.69
C VAL A 675 9.29 -66.08 -17.97
N ASP A 676 8.18 -66.80 -17.83
CA ASP A 676 7.15 -66.57 -16.84
C ASP A 676 7.72 -66.72 -15.43
N GLY A 677 7.26 -65.85 -14.53
CA GLY A 677 7.09 -66.14 -13.10
C GLY A 677 8.36 -66.43 -12.28
N LEU A 678 9.01 -65.39 -11.76
CA LEU A 678 9.63 -65.44 -10.44
C LEU A 678 9.75 -64.05 -9.83
N THR A 679 9.08 -63.90 -8.69
CA THR A 679 9.06 -62.74 -7.80
C THR A 679 10.45 -62.49 -7.22
N MET A 680 11.12 -61.44 -7.69
CA MET A 680 12.22 -60.82 -6.96
C MET A 680 11.70 -59.56 -6.27
N ASN A 681 11.78 -59.57 -4.95
CA ASN A 681 11.58 -58.42 -4.09
C ASN A 681 12.55 -57.30 -4.47
N THR A 682 12.05 -56.31 -5.19
CA THR A 682 12.65 -54.98 -5.23
C THR A 682 12.44 -54.33 -3.86
N PRO A 683 13.50 -53.83 -3.18
CA PRO A 683 13.28 -52.93 -2.06
C PRO A 683 12.54 -51.70 -2.62
N LYS A 684 11.39 -51.39 -2.01
CA LYS A 684 10.60 -50.20 -2.32
C LYS A 684 11.47 -48.95 -2.08
N TYR A 685 12.12 -48.45 -3.13
CA TYR A 685 12.48 -47.04 -3.22
C TYR A 685 11.23 -46.25 -3.62
N SER A 686 10.27 -46.19 -2.70
CA SER A 686 9.19 -45.20 -2.72
C SER A 686 9.76 -43.91 -2.13
N GLY A 687 10.34 -43.05 -2.96
CA GLY A 687 10.98 -41.86 -2.41
C GLY A 687 11.49 -40.83 -3.42
N PHE A 688 10.93 -40.73 -4.62
CA PHE A 688 11.21 -39.57 -5.49
C PHE A 688 9.98 -39.22 -6.34
N GLU A 689 8.85 -38.96 -5.68
CA GLU A 689 7.87 -38.06 -6.25
C GLU A 689 8.45 -36.64 -6.20
N ARG A 690 8.76 -36.08 -7.38
CA ARG A 690 9.06 -34.65 -7.55
C ARG A 690 7.84 -33.85 -7.09
N ALA A 691 7.79 -33.50 -5.81
CA ALA A 691 6.93 -32.45 -5.31
C ALA A 691 7.46 -31.11 -5.85
N ARG A 692 7.07 -30.76 -7.08
CA ARG A 692 7.05 -29.36 -7.50
C ARG A 692 6.12 -28.65 -6.53
N LYS A 693 6.71 -27.98 -5.53
CA LYS A 693 5.95 -27.16 -4.59
C LYS A 693 5.12 -26.18 -5.41
N THR A 694 3.81 -26.28 -5.29
CA THR A 694 2.91 -25.31 -5.91
C THR A 694 3.18 -23.95 -5.26
N PRO A 695 2.96 -22.82 -5.98
CA PRO A 695 3.09 -21.48 -5.40
C PRO A 695 2.35 -21.31 -4.06
N GLU A 696 1.23 -22.01 -3.85
CA GLU A 696 0.46 -22.05 -2.60
C GLU A 696 1.23 -22.62 -1.39
N GLN A 697 2.20 -23.52 -1.59
CA GLN A 697 3.03 -24.06 -0.51
C GLN A 697 4.17 -23.11 -0.12
N ILE A 698 4.58 -22.23 -1.03
CA ILE A 698 5.55 -21.15 -0.75
C ILE A 698 4.83 -20.04 0.04
N ASP A 699 3.58 -19.75 -0.29
CA ASP A 699 2.76 -18.71 0.37
C ASP A 699 2.32 -19.10 1.79
N LYS A 700 2.05 -20.40 2.03
CA LYS A 700 1.81 -20.93 3.39
C LYS A 700 3.02 -20.83 4.32
N ARG A 701 4.24 -20.81 3.76
CA ARG A 701 5.47 -20.67 4.54
C ARG A 701 5.79 -19.21 4.86
N ALA A 702 5.43 -18.29 3.96
CA ALA A 702 5.45 -16.86 4.26
C ALA A 702 4.49 -16.55 5.42
N THR A 703 3.23 -16.99 5.33
CA THR A 703 2.21 -16.77 6.39
C THR A 703 2.49 -17.45 7.72
N GLY A 704 3.28 -18.54 7.75
CA GLY A 704 3.74 -19.19 8.98
C GLY A 704 4.80 -18.40 9.76
N LEU A 705 5.55 -17.51 9.08
CA LEU A 705 6.49 -16.55 9.70
C LEU A 705 5.80 -15.26 10.17
N TRP A 706 4.50 -15.10 9.88
CA TRP A 706 3.68 -13.95 10.29
C TRP A 706 2.77 -14.22 11.51
N ARG A 707 2.81 -15.45 12.06
CA ARG A 707 2.32 -15.76 13.41
C ARG A 707 3.52 -15.81 14.34
#